data_AF-A0A9W6N119-F1
#
_entry.id   AF-A0A9W6N119-F1
#
_cell.length_a   1.000
_cell.length_b   1.000
_cell.length_c   1.000
_cell.angle_alpha   90.00
_cell.angle_beta   90.00
_cell.angle_gamma   90.00
#
_symmetry.space_group_name_H-M   'P 1'
#
loop_
_entity.id
_entity.type
_entity.pdbx_description
1 polymer ?
#
loop_
_entity_poly.entity_id
_entity_poly.type
_entity_poly.pdbx_seq_one_letter_code
_entity_poly.pdbx_strand_id
1 'polypeptide(L)'
;MNRIVAILGDEILDSRGYPTLRVEVRLQSGIAALASVPSGASTGEGEAHELRDGDPKRYGGRGVLKAIANLEEIGRVIRGHDPTNQADIDRLLIEADGTETKSRLGANAIVGTSMAVARAGAQASGRPLYAYLASSTSANPASYRLPVPMMNVINGGAHAANSLDFQEFMIVPHGAPSFREAMRWGSQTYHALRTLLNEKGLSVGVGDEGGFAPNLAGNDAACSLIVEAIERAGFIPGEQIALALDPAASSFWRNDTYDLRKSGVGPIDSGGLQAIYKDWIKRFPIVSIEDGFGEHDWPAFQAQTAELGRSIQIVGDDLYVTNPKLIDRGVAEKTTNAVLIKLNQIGTVTETIAAISACRAAGWNYVISHRSGETDDPFIADFAVAMNGGQIKAGAPCRGERLAKYNRLLEIEREVAGQSFYLSPFAPVYSQSKDVARTAASSTAPGHDVVAVIEEASTARRCLTVAQRAAELGGALSLSALHICVDPAKLIAAAEEIDLQKMREMQEGTAQERLRQARYVFEGWLAFSGARVKWLEHVGNVTSSLIAEVEDAALIAVAQPHNLDSADALHAAIFNTGRPVLFVPTEGSLPPSLGEHIVIAWKPRTQARKAIMRTIPWLRAAKHITVVTVDEPEASQDCAEVLGILKDHGKSADVRHVRTDPGQHIGVRLLTEAEAVGADAIVMGAFRFGQIFEWVFGGVTHEVLRRTRLPVFLMH
;
A
#
# COMPACT_ATOMS: atom_id res chain seq x y z
N MET A 1 -4.97 16.53 32.08
CA MET A 1 -6.24 16.34 31.35
C MET A 1 -6.13 17.09 30.04
N ASN A 2 -6.52 16.49 28.91
CA ASN A 2 -6.36 17.05 27.56
C ASN A 2 -7.68 17.62 27.00
N ARG A 3 -8.52 18.26 27.82
CA ARG A 3 -9.83 18.76 27.36
C ARG A 3 -9.68 20.00 26.47
N ILE A 4 -10.54 20.12 25.46
CA ILE A 4 -10.63 21.31 24.60
C ILE A 4 -11.08 22.52 25.44
N VAL A 5 -10.34 23.62 25.37
CA VAL A 5 -10.65 24.86 26.13
C VAL A 5 -10.98 26.04 25.22
N ALA A 6 -10.40 26.11 24.02
CA ALA A 6 -10.65 27.19 23.09
C ALA A 6 -10.52 26.73 21.63
N ILE A 7 -11.30 27.39 20.77
CA ILE A 7 -11.20 27.34 19.31
C ILE A 7 -10.99 28.79 18.85
N LEU A 8 -9.99 29.01 18.03
CA LEU A 8 -9.69 30.31 17.43
C LEU A 8 -9.67 30.15 15.91
N GLY A 9 -9.89 31.24 15.19
CA GLY A 9 -9.76 31.23 13.74
C GLY A 9 -9.19 32.53 13.19
N ASP A 10 -8.41 32.38 12.13
CA ASP A 10 -7.80 33.47 11.38
C ASP A 10 -8.24 33.42 9.92
N GLU A 11 -8.45 34.60 9.33
CA GLU A 11 -8.57 34.75 7.88
C GLU A 11 -7.16 34.78 7.29
N ILE A 12 -6.81 33.75 6.53
CA ILE A 12 -5.53 33.65 5.81
C ILE A 12 -5.81 33.64 4.29
N LEU A 13 -4.76 33.57 3.46
CA LEU A 13 -4.90 33.45 2.00
C LEU A 13 -4.50 32.05 1.53
N ASP A 14 -5.25 31.52 0.56
CA ASP A 14 -4.91 30.30 -0.18
C ASP A 14 -3.87 30.58 -1.28
N SER A 15 -3.46 29.53 -2.00
CA SER A 15 -2.46 29.57 -3.07
C SER A 15 -2.87 30.39 -4.31
N ARG A 16 -4.13 30.79 -4.41
CA ARG A 16 -4.68 31.69 -5.44
C ARG A 16 -4.81 33.12 -4.93
N GLY A 17 -4.50 33.38 -3.66
CA GLY A 17 -4.64 34.67 -3.01
C GLY A 17 -6.07 34.98 -2.56
N TYR A 18 -6.95 33.98 -2.46
CA TYR A 18 -8.29 34.15 -1.93
C TYR A 18 -8.34 33.86 -0.43
N PRO A 19 -9.23 34.53 0.33
CA PRO A 19 -9.39 34.25 1.75
C PRO A 19 -9.73 32.78 2.00
N THR A 20 -9.18 32.21 3.06
CA THR A 20 -9.59 30.92 3.60
C THR A 20 -9.39 30.93 5.12
N LEU A 21 -9.83 29.86 5.77
CA LEU A 21 -9.86 29.73 7.21
C LEU A 21 -8.65 28.93 7.72
N ARG A 22 -8.00 29.43 8.77
CA ARG A 22 -7.13 28.64 9.65
C ARG A 22 -7.78 28.52 11.01
N VAL A 23 -7.88 27.30 11.54
CA VAL A 23 -8.48 27.01 12.86
C VAL A 23 -7.42 26.52 13.83
N GLU A 24 -7.42 27.06 15.05
CA GLU A 24 -6.60 26.61 16.17
C GLU A 24 -7.46 25.96 17.25
N VAL A 25 -7.10 24.75 17.67
CA VAL A 25 -7.67 24.07 18.84
C VAL A 25 -6.66 24.12 19.98
N ARG A 26 -7.08 24.65 21.14
CA ARG A 26 -6.27 24.65 22.37
C ARG A 26 -6.83 23.67 23.39
N LEU A 27 -5.93 22.92 24.01
CA LEU A 27 -6.23 22.00 25.11
C LEU A 27 -5.80 22.57 26.46
N GLN A 28 -6.42 22.09 27.54
CA GLN A 28 -6.07 22.46 28.91
C GLN A 28 -4.60 22.15 29.26
N SER A 29 -4.00 21.18 28.58
CA SER A 29 -2.59 20.82 28.74
C SER A 29 -1.61 21.84 28.13
N GLY A 30 -2.11 22.85 27.42
CA GLY A 30 -1.28 23.83 26.69
C GLY A 30 -0.96 23.43 25.25
N ILE A 31 -1.39 22.25 24.81
CA ILE A 31 -1.31 21.82 23.41
C ILE A 31 -2.15 22.75 22.54
N ALA A 32 -1.57 23.21 21.43
CA ALA A 32 -2.24 24.00 20.40
C ALA A 32 -1.99 23.36 19.04
N ALA A 33 -3.07 23.08 18.32
CA ALA A 33 -3.01 22.44 17.00
C ALA A 33 -3.75 23.29 15.96
N LEU A 34 -3.12 23.44 14.79
CA LEU A 34 -3.61 24.28 13.69
C LEU A 34 -4.00 23.43 12.49
N ALA A 35 -5.06 23.82 11.79
CA ALA A 35 -5.40 23.31 10.47
C ALA A 35 -5.83 24.45 9.54
N SER A 36 -5.36 24.44 8.30
CA SER A 36 -5.76 25.41 7.28
C SER A 36 -6.61 24.73 6.20
N VAL A 37 -7.68 25.39 5.79
CA VAL A 37 -8.73 24.78 4.95
C VAL A 37 -8.47 25.07 3.47
N PRO A 38 -8.46 24.05 2.59
CA PRO A 38 -8.36 24.26 1.15
C PRO A 38 -9.73 24.64 0.55
N SER A 39 -9.72 25.22 -0.65
CA SER A 39 -10.91 25.67 -1.38
C SER A 39 -10.85 25.25 -2.86
N GLY A 40 -11.97 24.82 -3.43
CA GLY A 40 -12.07 24.45 -4.86
C GLY A 40 -12.18 25.64 -5.81
N ALA A 41 -11.82 25.46 -7.08
CA ALA A 41 -12.21 26.34 -8.19
C ALA A 41 -13.54 25.90 -8.82
N SER A 42 -13.70 24.60 -9.01
CA SER A 42 -14.96 23.93 -9.33
C SER A 42 -15.52 23.25 -8.07
N THR A 43 -16.84 23.29 -7.92
CA THR A 43 -17.58 22.63 -6.84
C THR A 43 -18.72 21.83 -7.48
N GLY A 44 -18.73 20.51 -7.31
CA GLY A 44 -19.84 19.66 -7.73
C GLY A 44 -21.14 20.06 -7.02
N GLU A 45 -22.29 19.83 -7.67
CA GLU A 45 -23.60 20.31 -7.18
C GLU A 45 -24.00 19.75 -5.80
N GLY A 46 -23.37 18.65 -5.36
CA GLY A 46 -23.61 18.00 -4.07
C GLY A 46 -22.57 18.28 -2.97
N GLU A 47 -21.58 19.14 -3.19
CA GLU A 47 -20.53 19.41 -2.20
C GLU A 47 -21.08 20.12 -0.94
N ALA A 48 -20.43 19.87 0.20
CA ALA A 48 -20.63 20.66 1.41
C ALA A 48 -20.30 22.14 1.15
N HIS A 49 -21.11 23.03 1.71
CA HIS A 49 -21.11 24.45 1.35
C HIS A 49 -19.98 25.22 2.04
N GLU A 50 -19.01 25.69 1.25
CA GLU A 50 -18.02 26.66 1.72
C GLU A 50 -18.69 28.03 1.98
N LEU A 51 -18.72 28.46 3.25
CA LEU A 51 -19.37 29.71 3.61
C LEU A 51 -18.44 30.92 3.32
N ARG A 52 -18.95 31.84 2.50
CA ARG A 52 -18.31 33.11 2.12
C ARG A 52 -19.12 34.32 2.59
N ASP A 53 -18.46 35.45 2.75
CA ASP A 53 -19.06 36.70 3.23
C ASP A 53 -20.06 37.30 2.24
N GLY A 54 -19.77 37.21 0.94
CA GLY A 54 -20.58 37.81 -0.12
C GLY A 54 -20.48 39.34 -0.18
N ASP A 55 -19.58 39.97 0.59
CA ASP A 55 -19.33 41.42 0.55
C ASP A 55 -18.41 41.80 -0.63
N PRO A 56 -18.92 42.45 -1.71
CA PRO A 56 -18.12 42.77 -2.88
C PRO A 56 -16.93 43.70 -2.57
N LYS A 57 -16.98 44.45 -1.46
CA LYS A 57 -15.91 45.38 -1.06
C LYS A 57 -14.70 44.67 -0.46
N ARG A 58 -14.84 43.41 -0.02
CA ARG A 58 -13.76 42.61 0.58
C ARG A 58 -13.49 41.39 -0.27
N TYR A 59 -12.29 41.33 -0.86
CA TYR A 59 -11.86 40.20 -1.69
C TYR A 59 -12.88 39.81 -2.78
N GLY A 60 -13.62 40.77 -3.32
CA GLY A 60 -14.65 40.53 -4.34
C GLY A 60 -15.78 39.61 -3.89
N GLY A 61 -16.15 39.62 -2.61
CA GLY A 61 -17.19 38.76 -2.04
C GLY A 61 -16.67 37.46 -1.40
N ARG A 62 -15.37 37.18 -1.51
CA ARG A 62 -14.78 35.90 -1.10
C ARG A 62 -14.21 35.88 0.32
N GLY A 63 -14.45 36.91 1.13
CA GLY A 63 -14.09 36.91 2.56
C GLY A 63 -14.71 35.73 3.32
N VAL A 64 -14.14 35.37 4.47
CA VAL A 64 -14.59 34.24 5.30
C VAL A 64 -14.86 34.63 6.76
N LEU A 65 -15.10 35.92 7.04
CA LEU A 65 -15.35 36.39 8.41
C LEU A 65 -16.62 35.79 9.02
N LYS A 66 -17.65 35.49 8.21
CA LYS A 66 -18.84 34.77 8.69
C LYS A 66 -18.50 33.38 9.21
N ALA A 67 -17.68 32.62 8.47
CA ALA A 67 -17.23 31.30 8.89
C ALA A 67 -16.35 31.39 10.16
N ILE A 68 -15.51 32.42 10.28
CA ILE A 68 -14.72 32.68 11.50
C ILE A 68 -15.63 32.97 12.69
N ALA A 69 -16.65 33.82 12.51
CA ALA A 69 -17.60 34.14 13.59
C ALA A 69 -18.33 32.88 14.09
N ASN A 70 -18.64 31.94 13.18
CA ASN A 70 -19.28 30.68 13.53
C ASN A 70 -18.40 29.75 14.39
N LEU A 71 -17.07 29.96 14.43
CA LEU A 71 -16.19 29.20 15.33
C LEU A 71 -16.48 29.46 16.80
N GLU A 72 -17.09 30.59 17.16
CA GLU A 72 -17.51 30.84 18.54
C GLU A 72 -18.58 29.84 18.97
N GLU A 73 -19.58 29.60 18.12
CA GLU A 73 -20.63 28.61 18.38
C GLU A 73 -20.06 27.19 18.43
N ILE A 74 -19.24 26.83 17.43
CA ILE A 74 -18.51 25.54 17.41
C ILE A 74 -17.72 25.35 18.70
N GLY A 75 -16.99 26.38 19.14
CA GLY A 75 -16.21 26.36 20.37
C GLY A 75 -17.07 26.14 21.61
N ARG A 76 -18.29 26.67 21.69
CA ARG A 76 -19.22 26.40 22.81
C ARG A 76 -19.69 24.95 22.81
N VAL A 77 -19.94 24.38 21.63
CA VAL A 77 -20.43 23.00 21.47
C VAL A 77 -19.41 21.97 21.93
N ILE A 78 -18.12 22.14 21.58
CA ILE A 78 -17.10 21.11 21.80
C ILE A 78 -16.17 21.39 23.01
N ARG A 79 -16.33 22.53 23.69
CA ARG A 79 -15.54 22.85 24.90
C ARG A 79 -15.74 21.78 25.97
N GLY A 80 -14.63 21.32 26.56
CA GLY A 80 -14.63 20.27 27.58
C GLY A 80 -14.61 18.84 27.01
N HIS A 81 -14.75 18.65 25.71
CA HIS A 81 -14.61 17.33 25.09
C HIS A 81 -13.14 16.89 25.02
N ASP A 82 -12.96 15.58 24.97
CA ASP A 82 -11.64 14.96 24.77
C ASP A 82 -11.33 14.92 23.26
N PRO A 83 -10.23 15.55 22.79
CA PRO A 83 -9.89 15.60 21.37
C PRO A 83 -9.56 14.23 20.77
N THR A 84 -9.37 13.19 21.61
CA THR A 84 -9.18 11.82 21.13
C THR A 84 -10.48 11.15 20.65
N ASN A 85 -11.65 11.72 21.02
CA ASN A 85 -12.97 11.24 20.58
C ASN A 85 -13.42 11.94 19.29
N GLN A 86 -12.65 11.77 18.20
CA GLN A 86 -12.89 12.45 16.92
C GLN A 86 -14.33 12.28 16.40
N ALA A 87 -14.85 11.05 16.42
CA ALA A 87 -16.19 10.75 15.90
C ALA A 87 -17.32 11.44 16.69
N ASP A 88 -17.17 11.55 18.01
CA ASP A 88 -18.15 12.25 18.85
C ASP A 88 -18.12 13.75 18.59
N ILE A 89 -16.93 14.33 18.47
CA ILE A 89 -16.76 15.74 18.16
C ILE A 89 -17.34 16.06 16.78
N ASP A 90 -16.97 15.31 15.74
CA ASP A 90 -17.49 15.52 14.39
C ASP A 90 -19.02 15.38 14.34
N ARG A 91 -19.60 14.42 15.06
CA ARG A 91 -21.05 14.28 15.22
C ARG A 91 -21.67 15.54 15.85
N LEU A 92 -21.09 16.07 16.91
CA LEU A 92 -21.58 17.30 17.56
C LEU A 92 -21.48 18.52 16.63
N LEU A 93 -20.45 18.61 15.79
CA LEU A 93 -20.33 19.69 14.79
C LEU A 93 -21.43 19.62 13.73
N ILE A 94 -21.71 18.40 13.23
CA ILE A 94 -22.77 18.15 12.25
C ILE A 94 -24.15 18.46 12.86
N GLU A 95 -24.41 17.97 14.08
CA GLU A 95 -25.67 18.22 14.80
C GLU A 95 -25.87 19.70 15.12
N ALA A 96 -24.79 20.40 15.49
CA ALA A 96 -24.83 21.83 15.70
C ALA A 96 -25.24 22.54 14.41
N ASP A 97 -24.58 22.27 13.27
CA ASP A 97 -24.94 22.88 11.99
C ASP A 97 -26.41 22.63 11.62
N GLY A 98 -26.83 21.36 11.69
CA GLY A 98 -28.22 20.93 11.47
C GLY A 98 -28.68 20.91 10.01
N THR A 99 -27.78 21.19 9.04
CA THR A 99 -28.10 21.12 7.60
C THR A 99 -27.32 19.99 6.92
N GLU A 100 -27.87 19.43 5.84
CA GLU A 100 -27.23 18.32 5.11
C GLU A 100 -25.89 18.74 4.48
N THR A 101 -25.80 19.97 3.99
CA THR A 101 -24.62 20.51 3.29
C THR A 101 -23.69 21.33 4.19
N LYS A 102 -23.90 21.35 5.51
CA LYS A 102 -23.07 22.12 6.45
C LYS A 102 -23.09 23.64 6.17
N SER A 103 -24.21 24.14 5.65
CA SER A 103 -24.35 25.50 5.11
C SER A 103 -24.54 26.59 6.15
N ARG A 104 -24.96 26.25 7.38
CA ARG A 104 -25.27 27.23 8.43
C ARG A 104 -23.99 27.71 9.12
N LEU A 105 -23.17 26.78 9.58
CA LEU A 105 -21.87 27.04 10.20
C LEU A 105 -20.79 27.21 9.12
N GLY A 106 -20.95 26.58 7.96
CA GLY A 106 -20.00 26.56 6.87
C GLY A 106 -19.10 25.33 6.93
N ALA A 107 -19.05 24.57 5.83
CA ALA A 107 -18.25 23.36 5.72
C ALA A 107 -16.75 23.64 5.98
N ASN A 108 -16.28 24.83 5.60
CA ASN A 108 -14.93 25.31 5.90
C ASN A 108 -14.65 25.46 7.40
N ALA A 109 -15.59 26.01 8.19
CA ALA A 109 -15.45 26.10 9.65
C ALA A 109 -15.43 24.72 10.32
N ILE A 110 -16.31 23.82 9.86
CA ILE A 110 -16.44 22.46 10.40
C ILE A 110 -15.19 21.63 10.09
N VAL A 111 -14.77 21.55 8.82
CA VAL A 111 -13.63 20.72 8.43
C VAL A 111 -12.32 21.23 9.03
N GLY A 112 -12.13 22.56 9.10
CA GLY A 112 -10.98 23.17 9.77
C GLY A 112 -10.90 22.79 11.25
N THR A 113 -12.04 22.83 11.94
CA THR A 113 -12.12 22.38 13.35
C THR A 113 -11.84 20.89 13.46
N SER A 114 -12.47 20.06 12.63
CA SER A 114 -12.31 18.60 12.61
C SER A 114 -10.84 18.18 12.43
N MET A 115 -10.14 18.79 11.47
CA MET A 115 -8.70 18.56 11.23
C MET A 115 -7.81 19.04 12.38
N ALA A 116 -8.11 20.21 12.95
CA ALA A 116 -7.36 20.74 14.09
C ALA A 116 -7.54 19.87 15.35
N VAL A 117 -8.75 19.34 15.57
CA VAL A 117 -9.03 18.38 16.66
C VAL A 117 -8.26 17.09 16.46
N ALA A 118 -8.21 16.53 15.24
CA ALA A 118 -7.44 15.33 14.96
C ALA A 118 -5.95 15.52 15.27
N ARG A 119 -5.37 16.68 14.88
CA ARG A 119 -4.00 17.06 15.23
C ARG A 119 -3.81 17.22 16.74
N ALA A 120 -4.76 17.85 17.43
CA ALA A 120 -4.71 18.00 18.89
C ALA A 120 -4.76 16.65 19.60
N GLY A 121 -5.61 15.72 19.14
CA GLY A 121 -5.72 14.35 19.66
C GLY A 121 -4.43 13.54 19.45
N ALA A 122 -3.81 13.67 18.27
CA ALA A 122 -2.52 13.05 17.97
C ALA A 122 -1.41 13.55 18.91
N GLN A 123 -1.29 14.87 19.07
CA GLN A 123 -0.32 15.49 19.98
C GLN A 123 -0.58 15.12 21.44
N ALA A 124 -1.85 15.12 21.87
CA ALA A 124 -2.28 14.72 23.21
C ALA A 124 -1.93 13.25 23.53
N SER A 125 -1.88 12.41 22.50
CA SER A 125 -1.52 11.00 22.58
C SER A 125 -0.02 10.74 22.40
N GLY A 126 0.79 11.77 22.13
CA GLY A 126 2.22 11.64 21.84
C GLY A 126 2.52 10.87 20.55
N ARG A 127 1.61 10.90 19.57
CA ARG A 127 1.73 10.16 18.31
C ARG A 127 1.78 11.11 17.11
N PRO A 128 2.57 10.78 16.06
CA PRO A 128 2.44 11.43 14.76
C PRO A 128 1.01 11.30 14.22
N LEU A 129 0.56 12.29 13.43
CA LEU A 129 -0.82 12.34 12.94
C LEU A 129 -1.20 11.10 12.12
N TYR A 130 -0.35 10.65 11.19
CA TYR A 130 -0.63 9.44 10.40
C TYR A 130 -0.85 8.20 11.29
N ALA A 131 -0.03 8.02 12.34
CA ALA A 131 -0.12 6.87 13.23
C ALA A 131 -1.35 6.94 14.15
N TYR A 132 -1.70 8.15 14.60
CA TYR A 132 -2.91 8.39 15.38
C TYR A 132 -4.18 8.08 14.56
N LEU A 133 -4.27 8.63 13.35
CA LEU A 133 -5.38 8.39 12.44
C LEU A 133 -5.49 6.91 12.05
N ALA A 134 -4.36 6.25 11.75
CA ALA A 134 -4.33 4.82 11.42
C ALA A 134 -4.92 3.96 12.55
N SER A 135 -4.61 4.29 13.82
CA SER A 135 -5.15 3.55 14.97
C SER A 135 -6.63 3.76 15.23
N SER A 136 -7.20 4.82 14.66
CA SER A 136 -8.65 5.08 14.68
C SER A 136 -9.38 4.31 13.57
N THR A 137 -8.66 3.56 12.73
CA THR A 137 -9.21 2.69 11.70
C THR A 137 -8.95 1.21 12.04
N SER A 138 -9.80 0.33 11.54
CA SER A 138 -9.68 -1.13 11.69
C SER A 138 -8.40 -1.71 11.05
N ALA A 139 -7.63 -0.89 10.33
CA ALA A 139 -6.51 -1.33 9.52
C ALA A 139 -5.15 -1.32 10.24
N ASN A 140 -5.05 -0.85 11.50
CA ASN A 140 -3.81 -0.59 12.27
C ASN A 140 -2.59 -1.37 11.72
N PRO A 141 -1.87 -0.79 10.75
CA PRO A 141 -1.10 -1.64 9.86
C PRO A 141 0.28 -1.91 10.45
N ALA A 142 0.75 -3.14 10.30
CA ALA A 142 2.12 -3.52 10.68
C ALA A 142 3.19 -2.77 9.83
N SER A 143 2.79 -2.22 8.67
CA SER A 143 3.61 -1.38 7.81
C SER A 143 2.77 -0.34 7.07
N TYR A 144 3.35 0.83 6.80
CA TYR A 144 2.68 1.95 6.14
C TYR A 144 2.90 1.94 4.63
N ARG A 145 1.82 1.94 3.84
CA ARG A 145 1.90 2.17 2.39
C ARG A 145 2.07 3.66 2.11
N LEU A 146 3.17 4.03 1.46
CA LEU A 146 3.32 5.37 0.91
C LEU A 146 2.49 5.48 -0.37
N PRO A 147 1.79 6.61 -0.58
CA PRO A 147 0.92 6.77 -1.73
C PRO A 147 1.70 7.04 -3.02
N VAL A 148 1.28 6.41 -4.11
CA VAL A 148 1.71 6.75 -5.48
C VAL A 148 1.15 8.13 -5.85
N PRO A 149 2.00 9.13 -6.14
CA PRO A 149 1.53 10.45 -6.49
C PRO A 149 1.05 10.51 -7.95
N MET A 150 -0.13 11.06 -8.18
CA MET A 150 -0.61 11.49 -9.48
C MET A 150 -0.29 12.98 -9.62
N MET A 151 0.80 13.29 -10.33
CA MET A 151 1.35 14.64 -10.40
C MET A 151 0.85 15.35 -11.65
N ASN A 152 0.01 16.37 -11.48
CA ASN A 152 -0.44 17.23 -12.58
C ASN A 152 0.73 18.01 -13.17
N VAL A 153 1.03 17.82 -14.46
CA VAL A 153 2.17 18.47 -15.13
C VAL A 153 1.77 19.34 -16.32
N ILE A 154 0.57 19.16 -16.88
CA ILE A 154 -0.01 20.05 -17.89
C ILE A 154 -1.46 20.34 -17.51
N ASN A 155 -1.81 21.62 -17.51
CA ASN A 155 -3.14 22.14 -17.23
C ASN A 155 -3.87 22.55 -18.52
N GLY A 156 -5.18 22.35 -18.53
CA GLY A 156 -6.12 22.83 -19.54
C GLY A 156 -7.45 23.22 -18.91
N GLY A 157 -8.54 23.16 -19.67
CA GLY A 157 -9.89 23.31 -19.13
C GLY A 157 -10.11 24.65 -18.42
N ALA A 158 -10.64 24.61 -17.19
CA ALA A 158 -10.85 25.79 -16.34
C ALA A 158 -9.58 26.28 -15.62
N HIS A 159 -8.55 25.43 -15.54
CA HIS A 159 -7.31 25.72 -14.81
C HIS A 159 -6.26 26.45 -15.66
N ALA A 160 -6.51 26.59 -16.96
CA ALA A 160 -5.64 27.31 -17.88
C ALA A 160 -6.39 27.99 -19.02
N ALA A 161 -5.95 29.21 -19.38
CA ALA A 161 -6.41 29.92 -20.57
C ALA A 161 -5.61 29.48 -21.81
N ASN A 162 -5.80 28.23 -22.24
CA ASN A 162 -5.13 27.64 -23.41
C ASN A 162 -6.10 26.87 -24.32
N SER A 163 -5.55 26.16 -25.31
CA SER A 163 -6.27 25.38 -26.31
C SER A 163 -6.67 23.96 -25.87
N LEU A 164 -6.52 23.61 -24.60
CA LEU A 164 -6.86 22.28 -24.08
C LEU A 164 -8.26 22.27 -23.45
N ASP A 165 -9.05 21.26 -23.79
CA ASP A 165 -10.38 21.06 -23.19
C ASP A 165 -10.27 20.35 -21.84
N PHE A 166 -9.41 19.34 -21.74
CA PHE A 166 -9.23 18.54 -20.52
C PHE A 166 -8.48 19.34 -19.46
N GLN A 167 -8.86 19.17 -18.20
CA GLN A 167 -8.37 19.99 -17.10
C GLN A 167 -6.94 19.64 -16.69
N GLU A 168 -6.62 18.34 -16.52
CA GLU A 168 -5.30 17.92 -16.06
C GLU A 168 -4.74 16.71 -16.79
N PHE A 169 -3.45 16.76 -17.07
CA PHE A 169 -2.64 15.65 -17.57
C PHE A 169 -1.52 15.39 -16.57
N MET A 170 -1.52 14.18 -16.01
CA MET A 170 -0.69 13.81 -14.87
C MET A 170 0.34 12.75 -15.26
N ILE A 171 1.52 12.81 -14.61
CA ILE A 171 2.47 11.70 -14.56
C ILE A 171 2.28 10.90 -13.27
N VAL A 172 2.50 9.59 -13.37
CA VAL A 172 2.29 8.64 -12.27
C VAL A 172 3.52 7.75 -12.14
N PRO A 173 4.53 8.08 -11.31
CA PRO A 173 5.75 7.30 -11.12
C PRO A 173 5.50 6.03 -10.28
N HIS A 174 4.63 5.15 -10.77
CA HIS A 174 4.13 3.98 -10.04
C HIS A 174 5.15 2.83 -9.97
N GLY A 175 6.12 2.76 -10.88
CA GLY A 175 7.16 1.74 -10.90
C GLY A 175 8.38 2.02 -10.02
N ALA A 176 8.36 3.12 -9.26
CA ALA A 176 9.47 3.47 -8.36
C ALA A 176 9.58 2.49 -7.18
N PRO A 177 10.79 2.23 -6.65
CA PRO A 177 10.98 1.30 -5.52
C PRO A 177 10.62 1.92 -4.16
N SER A 178 10.44 3.24 -4.09
CA SER A 178 10.13 3.99 -2.88
C SER A 178 9.45 5.32 -3.23
N PHE A 179 8.83 5.97 -2.25
CA PHE A 179 8.22 7.28 -2.47
C PHE A 179 9.27 8.35 -2.77
N ARG A 180 10.44 8.28 -2.10
CA ARG A 180 11.57 9.16 -2.42
C ARG A 180 12.01 9.05 -3.88
N GLU A 181 12.11 7.84 -4.40
CA GLU A 181 12.46 7.64 -5.80
C GLU A 181 11.34 8.11 -6.73
N ALA A 182 10.08 7.86 -6.37
CA ALA A 182 8.92 8.37 -7.12
C ALA A 182 8.94 9.90 -7.25
N MET A 183 9.25 10.61 -6.16
CA MET A 183 9.40 12.07 -6.17
C MET A 183 10.56 12.55 -7.03
N ARG A 184 11.72 11.86 -6.98
CA ARG A 184 12.85 12.16 -7.85
C ARG A 184 12.47 12.00 -9.33
N TRP A 185 11.83 10.88 -9.66
CA TRP A 185 11.40 10.57 -11.03
C TRP A 185 10.43 11.63 -11.54
N GLY A 186 9.38 11.92 -10.78
CA GLY A 186 8.40 12.94 -11.12
C GLY A 186 9.01 14.34 -11.30
N SER A 187 9.92 14.76 -10.40
CA SER A 187 10.62 16.04 -10.52
C SER A 187 11.51 16.12 -11.77
N GLN A 188 12.27 15.07 -12.07
CA GLN A 188 13.12 15.02 -13.27
C GLN A 188 12.29 15.07 -14.56
N THR A 189 11.20 14.31 -14.62
CA THR A 189 10.26 14.36 -15.75
C THR A 189 9.59 15.74 -15.90
N TYR A 190 9.18 16.37 -14.80
CA TYR A 190 8.62 17.73 -14.82
C TYR A 190 9.62 18.77 -15.39
N HIS A 191 10.90 18.68 -15.02
CA HIS A 191 11.95 19.55 -15.58
C HIS A 191 12.34 19.22 -17.02
N ALA A 192 12.28 17.94 -17.41
CA ALA A 192 12.45 17.53 -18.81
C ALA A 192 11.31 18.09 -19.68
N LEU A 193 10.07 18.04 -19.19
CA LEU A 193 8.91 18.64 -19.84
C LEU A 193 9.07 20.15 -20.02
N ARG A 194 9.52 20.87 -18.97
CA ARG A 194 9.82 22.30 -19.07
C ARG A 194 10.83 22.62 -20.17
N THR A 195 11.87 21.78 -20.29
CA THR A 195 12.91 21.94 -21.30
C THR A 195 12.35 21.72 -22.70
N LEU A 196 11.55 20.66 -22.89
CA LEU A 196 10.87 20.38 -24.17
C LEU A 196 9.92 21.51 -24.59
N LEU A 197 9.16 22.07 -23.64
CA LEU A 197 8.28 23.21 -23.91
C LEU A 197 9.07 24.42 -24.41
N ASN A 198 10.17 24.77 -23.75
CA ASN A 198 11.03 25.89 -24.18
C ASN A 198 11.63 25.64 -25.57
N GLU A 199 12.10 24.44 -25.87
CA GLU A 199 12.67 24.08 -27.18
C GLU A 199 11.64 24.18 -28.31
N LYS A 200 10.38 23.84 -28.02
CA LYS A 200 9.26 23.98 -28.95
C LYS A 200 8.66 25.40 -28.98
N GLY A 201 9.24 26.36 -28.24
CA GLY A 201 8.77 27.75 -28.18
C GLY A 201 7.42 27.93 -27.47
N LEU A 202 7.04 26.99 -26.60
CA LEU A 202 5.78 26.97 -25.88
C LEU A 202 5.91 27.64 -24.50
N SER A 203 4.78 28.09 -23.95
CA SER A 203 4.73 28.70 -22.61
C SER A 203 5.11 27.69 -21.52
N VAL A 204 5.95 28.13 -20.58
CA VAL A 204 6.31 27.42 -19.35
C VAL A 204 5.71 28.09 -18.10
N GLY A 205 4.69 28.94 -18.29
CA GLY A 205 3.86 29.44 -17.20
C GLY A 205 3.08 28.30 -16.55
N VAL A 206 2.88 28.38 -15.24
CA VAL A 206 2.21 27.34 -14.44
C VAL A 206 0.82 27.80 -13.99
N GLY A 207 -0.13 26.87 -13.94
CA GLY A 207 -1.48 27.09 -13.40
C GLY A 207 -1.55 26.96 -11.87
N ASP A 208 -2.77 26.82 -11.35
CA ASP A 208 -3.07 26.75 -9.91
C ASP A 208 -2.41 25.53 -9.25
N GLU A 209 -2.39 24.38 -9.92
CA GLU A 209 -1.80 23.13 -9.44
C GLU A 209 -0.30 23.00 -9.75
N GLY A 210 0.28 24.00 -10.42
CA GLY A 210 1.69 24.01 -10.80
C GLY A 210 2.03 23.32 -12.12
N GLY A 211 1.06 22.68 -12.79
CA GLY A 211 1.23 22.16 -14.14
C GLY A 211 1.41 23.29 -15.17
N PHE A 212 2.13 23.02 -16.26
CA PHE A 212 2.35 24.00 -17.34
C PHE A 212 1.05 24.24 -18.14
N ALA A 213 0.89 25.43 -18.68
CA ALA A 213 -0.29 25.81 -19.48
C ALA A 213 0.09 26.21 -20.94
N PRO A 214 0.65 25.30 -21.75
CA PRO A 214 1.00 25.59 -23.15
C PRO A 214 -0.24 25.60 -24.05
N ASN A 215 -0.14 26.29 -25.19
CA ASN A 215 -1.08 26.10 -26.31
C ASN A 215 -0.59 24.92 -27.15
N LEU A 216 -1.43 23.89 -27.27
CA LEU A 216 -1.14 22.67 -28.03
C LEU A 216 -2.18 22.47 -29.15
N ALA A 217 -1.83 21.65 -30.14
CA ALA A 217 -2.71 21.37 -31.27
C ALA A 217 -3.99 20.59 -30.88
N GLY A 218 -3.94 19.87 -29.76
CA GLY A 218 -5.07 19.12 -29.22
C GLY A 218 -4.72 18.43 -27.91
N ASN A 219 -5.72 17.79 -27.31
CA ASN A 219 -5.56 17.12 -26.02
C ASN A 219 -4.58 15.91 -26.09
N ASP A 220 -4.52 15.18 -27.22
CA ASP A 220 -3.60 14.04 -27.40
C ASP A 220 -2.13 14.49 -27.58
N ALA A 221 -1.91 15.73 -28.04
CA ALA A 221 -0.58 16.32 -28.10
C ALA A 221 0.02 16.53 -26.70
N ALA A 222 -0.82 16.77 -25.68
CA ALA A 222 -0.37 16.84 -24.28
C ALA A 222 0.16 15.47 -23.81
N CYS A 223 -0.59 14.39 -24.08
CA CYS A 223 -0.15 13.02 -23.78
C CYS A 223 1.17 12.68 -24.47
N SER A 224 1.29 12.99 -25.76
CA SER A 224 2.50 12.74 -26.55
C SER A 224 3.72 13.48 -25.99
N LEU A 225 3.54 14.74 -25.60
CA LEU A 225 4.60 15.56 -25.03
C LEU A 225 5.06 15.05 -23.65
N ILE A 226 4.13 14.55 -22.83
CA ILE A 226 4.45 13.96 -21.53
C ILE A 226 5.24 12.66 -21.72
N VAL A 227 4.87 11.81 -22.68
CA VAL A 227 5.64 10.59 -23.00
C VAL A 227 7.06 10.95 -23.44
N GLU A 228 7.22 11.92 -24.33
CA GLU A 228 8.55 12.43 -24.75
C GLU A 228 9.36 12.95 -23.54
N ALA A 229 8.72 13.61 -22.57
CA ALA A 229 9.36 14.08 -21.35
C ALA A 229 9.80 12.95 -20.41
N ILE A 230 9.01 11.88 -20.31
CA ILE A 230 9.35 10.67 -19.52
C ILE A 230 10.61 10.02 -20.10
N GLU A 231 10.63 9.79 -21.41
CA GLU A 231 11.77 9.20 -22.13
C GLU A 231 13.02 10.07 -21.99
N ARG A 232 12.87 11.39 -22.16
CA ARG A 232 13.98 12.35 -22.03
C ARG A 232 14.54 12.42 -20.61
N ALA A 233 13.74 12.15 -19.59
CA ALA A 233 14.19 12.04 -18.21
C ALA A 233 14.90 10.70 -17.92
N GLY A 234 14.94 9.77 -18.88
CA GLY A 234 15.61 8.48 -18.78
C GLY A 234 14.74 7.38 -18.17
N PHE A 235 13.42 7.53 -18.18
CA PHE A 235 12.47 6.55 -17.66
C PHE A 235 11.68 5.86 -18.77
N ILE A 236 11.16 4.67 -18.47
CA ILE A 236 10.35 3.85 -19.38
C ILE A 236 8.86 4.20 -19.20
N PRO A 237 8.19 4.77 -20.22
CA PRO A 237 6.76 5.05 -20.17
C PRO A 237 5.93 3.77 -19.92
N GLY A 238 4.91 3.88 -19.08
CA GLY A 238 4.04 2.78 -18.69
C GLY A 238 4.62 1.86 -17.62
N GLU A 239 5.87 1.43 -17.72
CA GLU A 239 6.49 0.56 -16.71
C GLU A 239 6.94 1.34 -15.47
N GLN A 240 7.67 2.45 -15.67
CA GLN A 240 8.21 3.26 -14.58
C GLN A 240 7.32 4.46 -14.27
N ILE A 241 6.88 5.17 -15.31
CA ILE A 241 6.01 6.34 -15.21
C ILE A 241 4.87 6.19 -16.21
N ALA A 242 3.63 6.18 -15.71
CA ALA A 242 2.41 6.15 -16.51
C ALA A 242 1.74 7.53 -16.57
N LEU A 243 0.64 7.64 -17.32
CA LEU A 243 -0.19 8.83 -17.40
C LEU A 243 -1.51 8.63 -16.64
N ALA A 244 -2.04 9.72 -16.10
CA ALA A 244 -3.42 9.81 -15.66
C ALA A 244 -4.05 11.09 -16.20
N LEU A 245 -5.36 11.07 -16.40
CA LEU A 245 -6.11 12.18 -16.96
C LEU A 245 -7.22 12.59 -16.01
N ASP A 246 -7.47 13.89 -15.92
CA ASP A 246 -8.69 14.47 -15.36
C ASP A 246 -9.30 15.41 -16.42
N PRO A 247 -10.18 14.88 -17.29
CA PRO A 247 -10.98 15.70 -18.17
C PRO A 247 -11.81 16.77 -17.48
N ALA A 248 -12.35 16.52 -16.28
CA ALA A 248 -13.39 17.34 -15.64
C ALA A 248 -14.57 17.63 -16.59
N ALA A 249 -15.13 16.56 -17.16
CA ALA A 249 -16.00 16.64 -18.34
C ALA A 249 -17.31 17.41 -18.12
N SER A 250 -17.78 17.53 -16.87
CA SER A 250 -18.90 18.40 -16.48
C SER A 250 -18.72 19.85 -16.96
N SER A 251 -17.48 20.35 -17.01
CA SER A 251 -17.16 21.74 -17.40
C SER A 251 -17.46 22.05 -18.87
N PHE A 252 -17.41 21.04 -19.74
CA PHE A 252 -17.67 21.15 -21.18
C PHE A 252 -18.86 20.31 -21.66
N TRP A 253 -19.66 19.76 -20.73
CA TRP A 253 -20.90 19.06 -21.06
C TRP A 253 -22.10 20.02 -21.17
N ARG A 254 -22.76 20.01 -22.34
CA ARG A 254 -23.87 20.91 -22.70
C ARG A 254 -24.87 20.16 -23.60
N ASN A 255 -26.15 20.20 -23.24
CA ASN A 255 -27.25 19.62 -24.03
C ASN A 255 -26.95 18.17 -24.48
N ASP A 256 -26.57 17.30 -23.55
CA ASP A 256 -26.21 15.89 -23.78
C ASP A 256 -25.02 15.66 -24.74
N THR A 257 -24.21 16.69 -24.99
CA THR A 257 -22.98 16.62 -25.79
C THR A 257 -21.79 17.23 -25.06
N TYR A 258 -20.59 16.75 -25.36
CA TYR A 258 -19.31 17.23 -24.87
C TYR A 258 -18.66 18.14 -25.90
N ASP A 259 -18.39 19.38 -25.51
CA ASP A 259 -17.89 20.42 -26.39
C ASP A 259 -16.36 20.50 -26.37
N LEU A 260 -15.70 19.78 -27.28
CA LEU A 260 -14.24 19.76 -27.42
C LEU A 260 -13.74 20.78 -28.47
N ARG A 261 -14.36 21.95 -28.53
CA ARG A 261 -14.00 23.00 -29.51
C ARG A 261 -12.62 23.60 -29.28
N LYS A 262 -12.06 23.62 -28.04
CA LYS A 262 -10.72 24.21 -27.83
C LYS A 262 -9.63 23.41 -28.55
N SER A 263 -9.76 22.08 -28.56
CA SER A 263 -8.91 21.17 -29.33
C SER A 263 -9.30 21.00 -30.80
N GLY A 264 -10.33 21.71 -31.28
CA GLY A 264 -10.76 21.68 -32.68
C GLY A 264 -11.60 20.45 -33.09
N VAL A 265 -12.06 19.63 -32.14
CA VAL A 265 -12.90 18.44 -32.42
C VAL A 265 -14.37 18.82 -32.62
N GLY A 266 -14.87 19.76 -31.81
CA GLY A 266 -16.29 20.13 -31.83
C GLY A 266 -17.16 19.33 -30.86
N PRO A 267 -18.50 19.44 -30.96
CA PRO A 267 -19.43 18.73 -30.09
C PRO A 267 -19.49 17.23 -30.45
N ILE A 268 -19.40 16.37 -29.45
CA ILE A 268 -19.52 14.91 -29.56
C ILE A 268 -20.46 14.37 -28.48
N ASP A 269 -21.09 13.21 -28.69
CA ASP A 269 -21.87 12.54 -27.65
C ASP A 269 -20.97 11.69 -26.72
N SER A 270 -21.56 11.06 -25.69
CA SER A 270 -20.83 10.20 -24.75
C SER A 270 -20.12 9.04 -25.45
N GLY A 271 -20.73 8.48 -26.52
CA GLY A 271 -20.13 7.42 -27.32
C GLY A 271 -18.88 7.87 -28.07
N GLY A 272 -18.90 9.08 -28.64
CA GLY A 272 -17.74 9.71 -29.27
C GLY A 272 -16.62 9.97 -28.28
N LEU A 273 -16.93 10.47 -27.08
CA LEU A 273 -15.93 10.72 -26.04
C LEU A 273 -15.32 9.41 -25.51
N GLN A 274 -16.13 8.36 -25.32
CA GLN A 274 -15.66 7.03 -24.98
C GLN A 274 -14.72 6.45 -26.05
N ALA A 275 -15.02 6.68 -27.33
CA ALA A 275 -14.16 6.26 -28.43
C ALA A 275 -12.79 6.95 -28.41
N ILE A 276 -12.73 8.24 -28.04
CA ILE A 276 -11.48 8.96 -27.82
C ILE A 276 -10.67 8.32 -26.69
N TYR A 277 -11.27 8.07 -25.53
CA TYR A 277 -10.58 7.40 -24.42
C TYR A 277 -10.04 6.03 -24.83
N LYS A 278 -10.84 5.24 -25.56
CA LYS A 278 -10.46 3.91 -26.04
C LYS A 278 -9.29 3.94 -27.04
N ASP A 279 -9.21 4.96 -27.89
CA ASP A 279 -8.05 5.15 -28.77
C ASP A 279 -6.80 5.52 -27.95
N TRP A 280 -6.95 6.45 -27.00
CA TRP A 280 -5.82 6.98 -26.26
C TRP A 280 -5.19 5.98 -25.32
N ILE A 281 -5.97 5.14 -24.62
CA ILE A 281 -5.40 4.08 -23.76
C ILE A 281 -4.60 3.03 -24.55
N LYS A 282 -4.78 2.95 -25.88
CA LYS A 282 -3.97 2.09 -26.75
C LYS A 282 -2.67 2.78 -27.19
N ARG A 283 -2.71 4.10 -27.35
CA ARG A 283 -1.58 4.91 -27.85
C ARG A 283 -0.66 5.39 -26.74
N PHE A 284 -1.20 5.60 -25.55
CA PHE A 284 -0.51 6.18 -24.40
C PHE A 284 -0.69 5.28 -23.18
N PRO A 285 0.31 5.23 -22.26
CA PRO A 285 0.23 4.40 -21.07
C PRO A 285 -0.64 5.06 -20.00
N ILE A 286 -1.93 5.26 -20.31
CA ILE A 286 -2.91 5.84 -19.39
C ILE A 286 -3.41 4.74 -18.46
N VAL A 287 -3.23 4.93 -17.15
CA VAL A 287 -3.65 3.97 -16.12
C VAL A 287 -4.85 4.44 -15.30
N SER A 288 -5.21 5.73 -15.39
CA SER A 288 -6.34 6.30 -14.66
C SER A 288 -7.00 7.44 -15.44
N ILE A 289 -8.33 7.47 -15.44
CA ILE A 289 -9.15 8.58 -15.95
C ILE A 289 -10.12 9.00 -14.84
N GLU A 290 -10.11 10.27 -14.50
CA GLU A 290 -10.97 10.92 -13.50
C GLU A 290 -12.04 11.76 -14.20
N ASP A 291 -13.31 11.64 -13.80
CA ASP A 291 -14.42 12.44 -14.34
C ASP A 291 -14.45 12.55 -15.88
N GLY A 292 -14.39 11.38 -16.54
CA GLY A 292 -14.43 11.26 -18.00
C GLY A 292 -15.77 11.67 -18.63
N PHE A 293 -16.84 11.79 -17.85
CA PHE A 293 -18.18 12.20 -18.30
C PHE A 293 -18.78 13.21 -17.33
N GLY A 294 -19.87 13.87 -17.73
CA GLY A 294 -20.57 14.81 -16.87
C GLY A 294 -21.10 14.14 -15.60
N GLU A 295 -21.14 14.85 -14.47
CA GLU A 295 -21.53 14.33 -13.16
C GLU A 295 -22.93 13.68 -13.11
N HIS A 296 -23.82 14.05 -14.05
CA HIS A 296 -25.16 13.46 -14.21
C HIS A 296 -25.26 12.38 -15.30
N ASP A 297 -24.20 12.13 -16.08
CA ASP A 297 -24.16 11.11 -17.15
C ASP A 297 -23.70 9.73 -16.60
N TRP A 298 -24.44 9.24 -15.59
CA TRP A 298 -24.21 7.94 -14.96
C TRP A 298 -24.18 6.77 -15.96
N PRO A 299 -25.06 6.72 -16.99
CA PRO A 299 -25.01 5.66 -17.99
C PRO A 299 -23.68 5.61 -18.77
N ALA A 300 -23.09 6.77 -19.09
CA ALA A 300 -21.79 6.79 -19.77
C ALA A 300 -20.65 6.28 -18.89
N PHE A 301 -20.63 6.63 -17.60
CA PHE A 301 -19.67 6.05 -16.65
C PHE A 301 -19.83 4.52 -16.53
N GLN A 302 -21.07 4.01 -16.43
CA GLN A 302 -21.33 2.56 -16.41
C GLN A 302 -20.81 1.88 -17.68
N ALA A 303 -21.05 2.48 -18.85
CA ALA A 303 -20.55 1.97 -20.13
C ALA A 303 -19.01 1.96 -20.18
N GLN A 304 -18.36 3.03 -19.69
CA GLN A 304 -16.90 3.11 -19.59
C GLN A 304 -16.35 2.06 -18.64
N THR A 305 -16.97 1.86 -17.48
CA THR A 305 -16.54 0.88 -16.48
C THR A 305 -16.72 -0.55 -16.96
N ALA A 306 -17.83 -0.84 -17.65
CA ALA A 306 -18.06 -2.14 -18.26
C ALA A 306 -17.00 -2.47 -19.33
N GLU A 307 -16.60 -1.49 -20.13
CA GLU A 307 -15.64 -1.70 -21.23
C GLU A 307 -14.17 -1.64 -20.77
N LEU A 308 -13.81 -0.66 -19.95
CA LEU A 308 -12.42 -0.28 -19.65
C LEU A 308 -12.02 -0.49 -18.19
N GLY A 309 -12.97 -0.67 -17.27
CA GLY A 309 -12.71 -0.72 -15.82
C GLY A 309 -11.89 -1.92 -15.33
N ARG A 310 -11.55 -2.87 -16.21
CA ARG A 310 -10.56 -3.93 -15.94
C ARG A 310 -9.13 -3.56 -16.30
N SER A 311 -8.96 -2.59 -17.19
CA SER A 311 -7.66 -2.19 -17.73
C SER A 311 -7.15 -0.89 -17.11
N ILE A 312 -8.05 0.01 -16.74
CA ILE A 312 -7.71 1.30 -16.15
C ILE A 312 -8.54 1.57 -14.90
N GLN A 313 -8.01 2.44 -14.05
CA GLN A 313 -8.76 3.07 -12.99
C GLN A 313 -9.70 4.13 -13.58
N ILE A 314 -10.96 4.13 -13.14
CA ILE A 314 -12.00 5.10 -13.49
C ILE A 314 -12.41 5.74 -12.17
N VAL A 315 -12.04 7.00 -12.01
CA VAL A 315 -12.20 7.76 -10.76
C VAL A 315 -13.41 8.68 -10.91
N GLY A 316 -14.32 8.65 -9.94
CA GLY A 316 -15.33 9.71 -9.79
C GLY A 316 -14.89 10.73 -8.74
N ASP A 317 -14.95 12.01 -9.09
CA ASP A 317 -14.73 13.16 -8.20
C ASP A 317 -16.03 13.93 -7.98
N ASP A 318 -16.46 14.73 -8.97
CA ASP A 318 -17.73 15.47 -8.94
C ASP A 318 -18.93 14.51 -8.84
N LEU A 319 -18.79 13.30 -9.39
CA LEU A 319 -19.80 12.24 -9.32
C LEU A 319 -20.17 11.82 -7.89
N TYR A 320 -19.20 11.85 -6.98
CA TYR A 320 -19.37 11.34 -5.61
C TYR A 320 -19.22 12.39 -4.53
N VAL A 321 -18.50 13.49 -4.79
CA VAL A 321 -18.24 14.58 -3.83
C VAL A 321 -17.82 14.09 -2.44
N THR A 322 -17.04 13.01 -2.39
CA THR A 322 -16.62 12.34 -1.14
C THR A 322 -17.79 11.91 -0.23
N ASN A 323 -18.99 11.69 -0.78
CA ASN A 323 -20.20 11.33 -0.05
C ASN A 323 -20.42 9.80 -0.02
N PRO A 324 -20.41 9.16 1.18
CA PRO A 324 -20.60 7.72 1.30
C PRO A 324 -21.86 7.19 0.61
N LYS A 325 -22.99 7.93 0.66
CA LYS A 325 -24.25 7.49 0.05
C LYS A 325 -24.18 7.43 -1.48
N LEU A 326 -23.48 8.39 -2.10
CA LEU A 326 -23.28 8.42 -3.55
C LEU A 326 -22.29 7.32 -3.97
N ILE A 327 -21.28 7.07 -3.16
CA ILE A 327 -20.33 5.96 -3.36
C ILE A 327 -21.08 4.62 -3.30
N ASP A 328 -21.91 4.39 -2.29
CA ASP A 328 -22.72 3.16 -2.15
C ASP A 328 -23.63 2.94 -3.37
N ARG A 329 -24.24 4.02 -3.88
CA ARG A 329 -25.00 3.99 -5.14
C ARG A 329 -24.11 3.62 -6.33
N GLY A 330 -22.96 4.26 -6.48
CA GLY A 330 -21.99 3.96 -7.53
C GLY A 330 -21.53 2.51 -7.52
N VAL A 331 -21.33 1.93 -6.33
CA VAL A 331 -20.97 0.51 -6.15
C VAL A 331 -22.11 -0.39 -6.60
N ALA A 332 -23.34 -0.11 -6.17
CA ALA A 332 -24.52 -0.90 -6.56
C ALA A 332 -24.77 -0.87 -8.07
N GLU A 333 -24.55 0.29 -8.69
CA GLU A 333 -24.76 0.54 -10.12
C GLU A 333 -23.55 0.21 -10.99
N LYS A 334 -22.39 -0.14 -10.39
CA LYS A 334 -21.11 -0.41 -11.08
C LYS A 334 -20.65 0.76 -11.95
N THR A 335 -20.82 1.97 -11.44
CA THR A 335 -20.59 3.22 -12.19
C THR A 335 -19.11 3.50 -12.43
N THR A 336 -18.25 3.31 -11.43
CA THR A 336 -16.80 3.48 -11.52
C THR A 336 -16.06 2.34 -10.81
N ASN A 337 -14.74 2.44 -10.64
CA ASN A 337 -13.96 1.50 -9.80
C ASN A 337 -13.03 2.22 -8.80
N ALA A 338 -13.09 3.56 -8.76
CA ALA A 338 -12.35 4.39 -7.83
C ALA A 338 -13.06 5.71 -7.52
N VAL A 339 -12.63 6.36 -6.43
CA VAL A 339 -13.18 7.64 -5.95
C VAL A 339 -12.05 8.61 -5.59
N LEU A 340 -12.19 9.88 -5.96
CA LEU A 340 -11.35 10.96 -5.47
C LEU A 340 -11.88 11.44 -4.12
N ILE A 341 -11.01 11.53 -3.11
CA ILE A 341 -11.38 11.84 -1.74
C ILE A 341 -10.83 13.21 -1.35
N LYS A 342 -11.73 14.16 -1.08
CA LYS A 342 -11.45 15.53 -0.67
C LYS A 342 -12.21 15.84 0.62
N LEU A 343 -11.48 16.06 1.71
CA LEU A 343 -12.08 16.25 3.05
C LEU A 343 -13.10 17.38 3.09
N ASN A 344 -12.83 18.48 2.38
CA ASN A 344 -13.70 19.65 2.39
C ASN A 344 -14.97 19.49 1.54
N GLN A 345 -15.07 18.47 0.67
CA GLN A 345 -16.30 18.16 -0.05
C GLN A 345 -17.37 17.55 0.86
N ILE A 346 -16.98 16.80 1.89
CA ILE A 346 -17.91 16.20 2.85
C ILE A 346 -17.95 16.95 4.19
N GLY A 347 -16.82 17.50 4.63
CA GLY A 347 -16.75 18.48 5.71
C GLY A 347 -16.23 17.99 7.08
N THR A 348 -15.95 16.69 7.27
CA THR A 348 -15.33 16.19 8.51
C THR A 348 -14.34 15.05 8.23
N VAL A 349 -13.38 14.84 9.15
CA VAL A 349 -12.45 13.70 9.12
C VAL A 349 -13.23 12.38 9.23
N THR A 350 -14.22 12.31 10.13
CA THR A 350 -15.01 11.09 10.34
C THR A 350 -15.83 10.68 9.10
N GLU A 351 -16.53 11.62 8.46
CA GLU A 351 -17.27 11.31 7.22
C GLU A 351 -16.33 10.95 6.06
N THR A 352 -15.14 11.56 6.00
CA THR A 352 -14.11 11.19 5.00
C THR A 352 -13.64 9.74 5.21
N ILE A 353 -13.41 9.33 6.46
CA ILE A 353 -13.06 7.93 6.79
C ILE A 353 -14.22 6.98 6.42
N ALA A 354 -15.47 7.40 6.61
CA ALA A 354 -16.63 6.62 6.20
C ALA A 354 -16.69 6.43 4.67
N ALA A 355 -16.40 7.47 3.89
CA ALA A 355 -16.33 7.38 2.42
C ALA A 355 -15.26 6.38 1.97
N ILE A 356 -14.07 6.45 2.59
CA ILE A 356 -13.00 5.48 2.34
C ILE A 356 -13.41 4.06 2.75
N SER A 357 -14.16 3.92 3.84
CA SER A 357 -14.64 2.62 4.29
C SER A 357 -15.64 1.99 3.31
N ALA A 358 -16.49 2.80 2.67
CA ALA A 358 -17.37 2.35 1.59
C ALA A 358 -16.55 1.87 0.37
N CYS A 359 -15.52 2.62 -0.04
CA CYS A 359 -14.62 2.18 -1.13
C CYS A 359 -13.94 0.85 -0.80
N ARG A 360 -13.39 0.71 0.41
CA ARG A 360 -12.72 -0.53 0.84
C ARG A 360 -13.68 -1.72 0.86
N ALA A 361 -14.90 -1.55 1.36
CA ALA A 361 -15.91 -2.61 1.39
C ALA A 361 -16.27 -3.09 -0.03
N ALA A 362 -16.21 -2.20 -1.02
CA ALA A 362 -16.46 -2.51 -2.43
C ALA A 362 -15.21 -3.01 -3.19
N GLY A 363 -14.04 -3.04 -2.57
CA GLY A 363 -12.76 -3.31 -3.26
C GLY A 363 -12.37 -2.22 -4.27
N TRP A 364 -12.93 -1.01 -4.12
CA TRP A 364 -12.62 0.14 -4.97
C TRP A 364 -11.35 0.84 -4.51
N ASN A 365 -10.60 1.35 -5.48
CA ASN A 365 -9.49 2.24 -5.21
C ASN A 365 -9.99 3.61 -4.73
N TYR A 366 -9.14 4.35 -4.04
CA TYR A 366 -9.43 5.73 -3.66
C TYR A 366 -8.16 6.57 -3.65
N VAL A 367 -8.31 7.83 -4.04
CA VAL A 367 -7.18 8.75 -4.23
C VAL A 367 -7.40 9.95 -3.32
N ILE A 368 -6.52 10.15 -2.34
CA ILE A 368 -6.60 11.33 -1.46
C ILE A 368 -6.16 12.56 -2.26
N SER A 369 -6.95 13.62 -2.26
CA SER A 369 -6.75 14.74 -3.16
C SER A 369 -6.68 16.10 -2.47
N HIS A 370 -5.92 16.99 -3.08
CA HIS A 370 -5.88 18.42 -2.79
C HIS A 370 -7.11 19.16 -3.36
N ARG A 371 -7.12 20.50 -3.24
CA ARG A 371 -7.98 21.39 -4.07
C ARG A 371 -7.14 22.39 -4.87
N SER A 372 -7.76 23.09 -5.82
CA SER A 372 -7.10 24.14 -6.63
C SER A 372 -6.57 25.28 -5.75
N GLY A 373 -7.35 25.75 -4.77
CA GLY A 373 -6.89 26.64 -3.71
C GLY A 373 -6.37 25.85 -2.52
N GLU A 374 -5.05 25.79 -2.36
CA GLU A 374 -4.39 25.08 -1.27
C GLU A 374 -3.69 26.01 -0.30
N THR A 375 -3.28 25.47 0.84
CA THR A 375 -2.43 26.15 1.83
C THR A 375 -1.14 25.36 2.03
N ASP A 376 -0.25 25.83 2.90
CA ASP A 376 0.94 25.07 3.30
C ASP A 376 0.62 23.88 4.24
N ASP A 377 -0.65 23.65 4.58
CA ASP A 377 -1.08 22.55 5.45
C ASP A 377 -0.87 21.18 4.78
N PRO A 378 -0.08 20.26 5.37
CA PRO A 378 0.20 18.95 4.77
C PRO A 378 -0.75 17.83 5.23
N PHE A 379 -1.91 18.12 5.84
CA PHE A 379 -2.78 17.11 6.47
C PHE A 379 -3.07 15.91 5.57
N ILE A 380 -3.32 16.14 4.28
CA ILE A 380 -3.65 15.06 3.34
C ILE A 380 -2.48 14.07 3.12
N ALA A 381 -1.23 14.45 3.40
CA ALA A 381 -0.09 13.54 3.38
C ALA A 381 -0.17 12.52 4.51
N ASP A 382 -0.32 13.00 5.75
CA ASP A 382 -0.52 12.13 6.92
C ASP A 382 -1.80 11.29 6.77
N PHE A 383 -2.88 11.88 6.24
CA PHE A 383 -4.13 11.18 6.00
C PHE A 383 -3.99 10.08 4.94
N ALA A 384 -3.30 10.32 3.82
CA ALA A 384 -3.07 9.32 2.79
C ALA A 384 -2.30 8.09 3.30
N VAL A 385 -1.29 8.33 4.14
CA VAL A 385 -0.53 7.24 4.79
C VAL A 385 -1.40 6.51 5.80
N ALA A 386 -2.15 7.23 6.65
CA ALA A 386 -3.04 6.63 7.64
C ALA A 386 -4.12 5.76 7.01
N MET A 387 -4.64 6.19 5.85
CA MET A 387 -5.70 5.49 5.14
C MET A 387 -5.18 4.35 4.26
N ASN A 388 -3.87 4.14 4.13
CA ASN A 388 -3.27 2.97 3.48
C ASN A 388 -3.82 2.65 2.06
N GLY A 389 -4.39 3.64 1.36
CA GLY A 389 -5.04 3.47 0.06
C GLY A 389 -4.07 3.43 -1.12
N GLY A 390 -2.85 3.94 -0.90
CA GLY A 390 -1.76 3.84 -1.86
C GLY A 390 -1.77 4.88 -2.98
N GLN A 391 -2.60 5.91 -2.94
CA GLN A 391 -2.67 6.96 -3.97
C GLN A 391 -2.88 8.35 -3.38
N ILE A 392 -2.27 9.37 -4.00
CA ILE A 392 -2.46 10.78 -3.67
C ILE A 392 -2.43 11.66 -4.95
N LYS A 393 -3.32 12.65 -5.06
CA LYS A 393 -3.31 13.70 -6.09
C LYS A 393 -3.05 15.04 -5.41
N ALA A 394 -1.81 15.53 -5.50
CA ALA A 394 -1.36 16.73 -4.77
C ALA A 394 -0.69 17.79 -5.67
N GLY A 395 -0.89 17.71 -6.99
CA GLY A 395 -0.42 18.70 -7.96
C GLY A 395 1.00 18.44 -8.48
N ALA A 396 1.55 19.41 -9.21
CA ALA A 396 2.91 19.33 -9.75
C ALA A 396 3.97 19.27 -8.63
N PRO A 397 5.18 18.75 -8.90
CA PRO A 397 6.32 18.88 -7.98
C PRO A 397 6.91 20.30 -7.99
N CYS A 398 6.06 21.33 -7.89
CA CYS A 398 6.41 22.73 -7.78
C CYS A 398 5.34 23.49 -6.96
N ARG A 399 5.60 24.76 -6.62
CA ARG A 399 4.79 25.60 -5.73
C ARG A 399 4.75 25.10 -4.26
N GLY A 400 4.86 26.02 -3.32
CA GLY A 400 5.11 25.69 -1.90
C GLY A 400 4.00 24.86 -1.27
N GLU A 401 2.76 25.17 -1.58
CA GLU A 401 1.56 24.51 -1.05
C GLU A 401 1.43 23.05 -1.52
N ARG A 402 1.95 22.70 -2.70
CA ARG A 402 1.98 21.33 -3.24
C ARG A 402 3.16 20.57 -2.65
N LEU A 403 4.33 21.21 -2.70
CA LEU A 403 5.57 20.67 -2.14
C LEU A 403 5.46 20.38 -0.64
N ALA A 404 4.66 21.12 0.12
CA ALA A 404 4.41 20.84 1.54
C ALA A 404 3.92 19.40 1.77
N LYS A 405 3.02 18.88 0.90
CA LYS A 405 2.49 17.51 1.03
C LYS A 405 3.55 16.48 0.65
N TYR A 406 4.26 16.70 -0.45
CA TYR A 406 5.33 15.79 -0.89
C TYR A 406 6.50 15.74 0.10
N ASN A 407 6.92 16.89 0.63
CA ASN A 407 7.96 16.96 1.66
C ASN A 407 7.50 16.27 2.95
N ARG A 408 6.24 16.43 3.34
CA ARG A 408 5.70 15.69 4.48
C ARG A 408 5.72 14.17 4.26
N LEU A 409 5.40 13.69 3.05
CA LEU A 409 5.52 12.26 2.72
C LEU A 409 6.97 11.77 2.74
N LEU A 410 7.94 12.56 2.29
CA LEU A 410 9.38 12.25 2.43
C LEU A 410 9.83 12.17 3.89
N GLU A 411 9.26 13.02 4.76
CA GLU A 411 9.50 12.97 6.20
C GLU A 411 8.88 11.72 6.82
N ILE A 412 7.62 11.40 6.50
CA ILE A 412 6.94 10.20 6.99
C ILE A 412 7.71 8.95 6.57
N GLU A 413 8.10 8.83 5.29
CA GLU A 413 8.89 7.68 4.82
C GLU A 413 10.17 7.48 5.64
N ARG A 414 10.82 8.57 6.05
CA ARG A 414 12.00 8.53 6.94
C ARG A 414 11.64 8.15 8.37
N GLU A 415 10.54 8.69 8.92
CA GLU A 415 10.06 8.39 10.27
C GLU A 415 9.70 6.90 10.45
N VAL A 416 9.16 6.27 9.40
CA VAL A 416 8.75 4.85 9.40
C VAL A 416 9.71 3.95 8.60
N ALA A 417 10.99 4.32 8.53
CA ALA A 417 11.98 3.56 7.76
C ALA A 417 12.02 2.07 8.16
N GLY A 418 11.96 1.18 7.17
CA GLY A 418 11.89 -0.27 7.39
C GLY A 418 10.49 -0.79 7.79
N GLN A 419 9.53 0.10 8.01
CA GLN A 419 8.13 -0.20 8.30
C GLN A 419 7.21 0.42 7.24
N SER A 420 7.74 0.67 6.05
CA SER A 420 6.98 1.29 4.96
C SER A 420 7.28 0.65 3.62
N PHE A 421 6.32 0.76 2.70
CA PHE A 421 6.44 0.23 1.36
C PHE A 421 5.75 1.14 0.34
N TYR A 422 6.19 1.04 -0.91
CA TYR A 422 5.62 1.77 -2.04
C TYR A 422 5.29 0.74 -3.12
N LEU A 423 4.02 0.67 -3.54
CA LEU A 423 3.53 -0.32 -4.48
C LEU A 423 2.51 0.30 -5.42
N SER A 424 2.66 0.00 -6.71
CA SER A 424 1.72 0.42 -7.74
C SER A 424 0.29 -0.06 -7.42
N PRO A 425 -0.72 0.81 -7.39
CA PRO A 425 -2.12 0.44 -7.19
C PRO A 425 -2.77 -0.11 -8.48
N PHE A 426 -2.06 -0.05 -9.61
CA PHE A 426 -2.57 -0.44 -10.91
C PHE A 426 -2.22 -1.89 -11.20
N ALA A 427 -3.10 -2.58 -11.93
CA ALA A 427 -2.75 -3.86 -12.52
C ALA A 427 -1.53 -3.66 -13.45
N PRO A 428 -0.58 -4.61 -13.52
CA PRO A 428 0.51 -4.51 -14.47
C PRO A 428 -0.07 -4.34 -15.88
N VAL A 429 0.36 -3.28 -16.58
CA VAL A 429 0.05 -3.08 -18.00
C VAL A 429 0.83 -4.14 -18.76
N TYR A 430 0.31 -5.36 -18.78
CA TYR A 430 0.82 -6.38 -19.68
C TYR A 430 0.51 -5.87 -21.09
N SER A 431 1.58 -5.52 -21.80
CA SER A 431 1.57 -5.50 -23.26
C SER A 431 0.85 -6.75 -23.73
N GLN A 432 -0.03 -6.59 -24.72
CA GLN A 432 -0.67 -7.70 -25.42
C GLN A 432 0.38 -8.50 -26.20
N SER A 433 1.27 -9.20 -25.49
CA SER A 433 2.00 -10.34 -26.01
C SER A 433 1.22 -11.59 -25.60
N LYS A 434 0.32 -12.00 -26.49
CA LYS A 434 -0.09 -13.40 -26.56
C LYS A 434 1.20 -14.23 -26.66
N ASP A 435 1.53 -14.97 -25.60
CA ASP A 435 2.28 -16.24 -25.58
C ASP A 435 2.95 -16.48 -24.22
N VAL A 436 2.17 -16.60 -23.14
CA VAL A 436 2.61 -17.37 -21.96
C VAL A 436 1.43 -18.18 -21.42
N ALA A 437 0.74 -18.90 -22.31
CA ALA A 437 -0.06 -20.06 -21.94
C ALA A 437 0.42 -21.23 -22.78
N ARG A 438 0.86 -22.29 -22.09
CA ARG A 438 1.35 -23.58 -22.61
C ARG A 438 2.78 -23.58 -23.17
N THR A 439 3.74 -23.76 -22.27
CA THR A 439 4.78 -24.77 -22.49
C THR A 439 4.65 -25.85 -21.45
N ALA A 440 4.25 -27.01 -21.96
CA ALA A 440 4.17 -28.27 -21.27
C ALA A 440 5.55 -28.70 -20.75
N ALA A 441 5.51 -29.47 -19.66
CA ALA A 441 6.47 -30.49 -19.23
C ALA A 441 7.94 -30.30 -19.66
N SER A 442 8.76 -29.89 -18.69
CA SER A 442 10.19 -30.22 -18.69
C SER A 442 10.53 -30.80 -17.32
N SER A 443 11.00 -32.04 -17.35
CA SER A 443 11.44 -32.84 -16.22
C SER A 443 12.54 -32.12 -15.43
N THR A 444 12.26 -31.75 -14.18
CA THR A 444 13.32 -31.59 -13.18
C THR A 444 13.61 -32.97 -12.61
N ALA A 445 14.89 -33.37 -12.59
CA ALA A 445 15.29 -34.59 -11.91
C ALA A 445 14.87 -34.51 -10.41
N PRO A 446 14.45 -35.62 -9.78
CA PRO A 446 14.06 -35.64 -8.37
C PRO A 446 15.14 -35.01 -7.48
N GLY A 447 14.75 -34.11 -6.55
CA GLY A 447 15.66 -33.51 -5.58
C GLY A 447 16.45 -32.26 -6.01
N HIS A 448 16.00 -31.55 -7.05
CA HIS A 448 16.67 -30.33 -7.56
C HIS A 448 15.88 -29.01 -7.38
N ASP A 449 14.75 -29.01 -6.67
CA ASP A 449 13.89 -27.83 -6.53
C ASP A 449 13.75 -27.34 -5.07
N VAL A 450 13.84 -26.03 -4.87
CA VAL A 450 13.42 -25.35 -3.64
C VAL A 450 12.00 -24.85 -3.85
N VAL A 451 11.07 -25.22 -2.97
CA VAL A 451 9.68 -24.77 -3.06
C VAL A 451 9.39 -23.76 -1.96
N ALA A 452 9.16 -22.49 -2.35
CA ALA A 452 8.72 -21.43 -1.47
C ALA A 452 7.19 -21.44 -1.34
N VAL A 453 6.68 -21.73 -0.15
CA VAL A 453 5.23 -21.73 0.12
C VAL A 453 4.79 -20.32 0.46
N ILE A 454 3.85 -19.80 -0.32
CA ILE A 454 3.32 -18.45 -0.22
C ILE A 454 1.92 -18.51 0.37
N GLU A 455 1.79 -18.38 1.69
CA GLU A 455 0.48 -18.33 2.36
C GLU A 455 -0.12 -16.92 2.38
N GLU A 456 0.73 -15.91 2.60
CA GLU A 456 0.31 -14.52 2.79
C GLU A 456 1.18 -13.55 1.99
N ALA A 457 0.55 -12.51 1.42
CA ALA A 457 1.27 -11.49 0.65
C ALA A 457 2.26 -10.69 1.50
N SER A 458 1.97 -10.47 2.79
CA SER A 458 2.82 -9.76 3.77
C SER A 458 4.19 -10.42 3.94
N THR A 459 4.27 -11.75 3.85
CA THR A 459 5.47 -12.55 4.09
C THR A 459 6.09 -13.12 2.82
N ALA A 460 5.33 -13.13 1.71
CA ALA A 460 5.71 -13.70 0.41
C ALA A 460 7.09 -13.24 -0.09
N ARG A 461 7.33 -11.92 -0.14
CA ARG A 461 8.61 -11.37 -0.63
C ARG A 461 9.80 -11.88 0.19
N ARG A 462 9.62 -11.94 1.51
CA ARG A 462 10.67 -12.38 2.43
C ARG A 462 10.96 -13.87 2.23
N CYS A 463 9.91 -14.69 2.13
CA CYS A 463 10.01 -16.11 1.85
C CYS A 463 10.75 -16.38 0.53
N LEU A 464 10.34 -15.69 -0.54
CA LEU A 464 10.95 -15.82 -1.87
C LEU A 464 12.43 -15.42 -1.88
N THR A 465 12.80 -14.30 -1.23
CA THR A 465 14.20 -13.86 -1.14
C THR A 465 15.07 -14.87 -0.40
N VAL A 466 14.59 -15.43 0.72
CA VAL A 466 15.38 -16.42 1.47
C VAL A 466 15.43 -17.76 0.74
N ALA A 467 14.34 -18.18 0.08
CA ALA A 467 14.30 -19.37 -0.74
C ALA A 467 15.25 -19.28 -1.95
N GLN A 468 15.33 -18.13 -2.62
CA GLN A 468 16.29 -17.89 -3.69
C GLN A 468 17.73 -18.04 -3.20
N ARG A 469 18.08 -17.41 -2.07
CA ARG A 469 19.42 -17.54 -1.49
C ARG A 469 19.74 -18.98 -1.11
N ALA A 470 18.76 -19.73 -0.61
CA ALA A 470 18.92 -21.15 -0.34
C ALA A 470 19.10 -21.96 -1.62
N ALA A 471 18.38 -21.66 -2.70
CA ALA A 471 18.56 -22.31 -3.99
C ALA A 471 19.96 -22.05 -4.57
N GLU A 472 20.45 -20.81 -4.46
CA GLU A 472 21.80 -20.40 -4.86
C GLU A 472 22.87 -21.15 -4.03
N LEU A 473 22.74 -21.14 -2.69
CA LEU A 473 23.67 -21.81 -1.77
C LEU A 473 23.68 -23.33 -1.96
N GLY A 474 22.53 -23.94 -2.27
CA GLY A 474 22.36 -25.38 -2.46
C GLY A 474 22.92 -25.94 -3.77
N GLY A 475 23.59 -25.12 -4.59
CA GLY A 475 24.16 -25.52 -5.87
C GLY A 475 23.32 -25.10 -7.09
N ALA A 476 22.73 -23.91 -7.05
CA ALA A 476 21.86 -23.37 -8.10
C ALA A 476 20.66 -24.29 -8.43
N LEU A 477 19.96 -24.69 -7.37
CA LEU A 477 18.70 -25.43 -7.45
C LEU A 477 17.64 -24.58 -8.18
N SER A 478 16.65 -25.23 -8.80
CA SER A 478 15.49 -24.49 -9.29
C SER A 478 14.69 -23.94 -8.11
N LEU A 479 13.87 -22.92 -8.39
CA LEU A 479 12.99 -22.32 -7.41
C LEU A 479 11.56 -22.34 -7.96
N SER A 480 10.63 -22.85 -7.16
CA SER A 480 9.19 -22.78 -7.38
C SER A 480 8.53 -21.99 -6.26
N ALA A 481 7.49 -21.22 -6.59
CA ALA A 481 6.64 -20.51 -5.64
C ALA A 481 5.26 -21.17 -5.64
N LEU A 482 4.88 -21.78 -4.53
CA LEU A 482 3.62 -22.52 -4.38
C LEU A 482 2.62 -21.71 -3.55
N HIS A 483 1.48 -21.38 -4.13
CA HIS A 483 0.33 -20.83 -3.43
C HIS A 483 -0.81 -21.84 -3.40
N ILE A 484 -1.34 -22.14 -2.20
CA ILE A 484 -2.46 -23.06 -2.02
C ILE A 484 -3.69 -22.26 -1.58
N CYS A 485 -4.67 -22.15 -2.47
CA CYS A 485 -5.99 -21.61 -2.16
C CYS A 485 -6.83 -22.68 -1.45
N VAL A 486 -7.26 -22.41 -0.23
CA VAL A 486 -8.16 -23.31 0.50
C VAL A 486 -9.52 -23.34 -0.19
N ASP A 487 -10.03 -24.54 -0.53
CA ASP A 487 -11.35 -24.73 -1.13
C ASP A 487 -12.46 -24.23 -0.17
N PRO A 488 -13.19 -23.15 -0.51
CA PRO A 488 -14.24 -22.59 0.33
C PRO A 488 -15.34 -23.61 0.64
N ALA A 489 -15.63 -24.55 -0.28
CA ALA A 489 -16.66 -25.56 -0.10
C ALA A 489 -16.36 -26.53 1.06
N LYS A 490 -15.07 -26.69 1.43
CA LYS A 490 -14.65 -27.58 2.53
C LYS A 490 -14.58 -26.88 3.89
N LEU A 491 -14.48 -25.55 3.93
CA LEU A 491 -14.60 -24.75 5.15
C LEU A 491 -16.05 -24.69 5.65
N ILE A 492 -17.00 -24.74 4.71
CA ILE A 492 -18.44 -24.59 4.96
C ILE A 492 -19.07 -25.84 5.61
N ALA A 493 -18.48 -27.03 5.44
CA ALA A 493 -18.98 -28.27 6.03
C ALA A 493 -18.85 -28.33 7.57
N ALA A 494 -18.23 -27.34 8.21
CA ALA A 494 -17.97 -27.29 9.65
C ALA A 494 -18.85 -26.29 10.44
N ALA A 495 -19.75 -25.56 9.78
CA ALA A 495 -20.62 -24.57 10.43
C ALA A 495 -22.10 -24.96 10.32
N GLU A 496 -22.76 -25.22 11.44
CA GLU A 496 -24.22 -25.40 11.50
C GLU A 496 -24.94 -24.06 11.26
N GLU A 497 -25.91 -24.11 10.36
CA GLU A 497 -27.00 -23.15 10.04
C GLU A 497 -26.71 -21.63 10.12
N ILE A 498 -26.45 -21.01 8.94
CA ILE A 498 -27.20 -19.86 8.32
C ILE A 498 -26.43 -19.34 7.07
N ASP A 499 -27.17 -19.08 5.98
CA ASP A 499 -26.81 -18.43 4.70
C ASP A 499 -25.47 -18.84 4.01
N LEU A 500 -25.40 -20.13 3.67
CA LEU A 500 -24.30 -20.81 2.95
C LEU A 500 -23.83 -20.08 1.68
N GLN A 501 -24.73 -19.38 0.98
CA GLN A 501 -24.42 -18.80 -0.33
C GLN A 501 -23.62 -17.50 -0.20
N LYS A 502 -24.02 -16.58 0.68
CA LYS A 502 -23.26 -15.34 0.93
C LYS A 502 -21.91 -15.61 1.60
N MET A 503 -21.85 -16.59 2.50
CA MET A 503 -20.57 -17.00 3.10
C MET A 503 -19.64 -17.59 2.04
N ARG A 504 -20.17 -18.38 1.10
CA ARG A 504 -19.39 -18.93 -0.01
C ARG A 504 -18.86 -17.83 -0.93
N GLU A 505 -19.71 -16.89 -1.34
CA GLU A 505 -19.31 -15.74 -2.19
C GLU A 505 -18.26 -14.86 -1.49
N MET A 506 -18.42 -14.60 -0.19
CA MET A 506 -17.46 -13.82 0.62
C MET A 506 -16.12 -14.54 0.77
N GLN A 507 -16.13 -15.86 1.00
CA GLN A 507 -14.91 -16.67 1.12
C GLN A 507 -14.21 -16.85 -0.23
N GLU A 508 -14.96 -17.04 -1.32
CA GLU A 508 -14.44 -17.07 -2.69
C GLU A 508 -13.79 -15.73 -3.07
N GLY A 509 -14.45 -14.60 -2.74
CA GLY A 509 -13.87 -13.27 -2.93
C GLY A 509 -12.60 -13.03 -2.11
N THR A 510 -12.59 -13.50 -0.85
CA THR A 510 -11.41 -13.41 0.03
C THR A 510 -10.25 -14.25 -0.49
N ALA A 511 -10.52 -15.47 -0.98
CA ALA A 511 -9.51 -16.35 -1.55
C ALA A 511 -8.91 -15.78 -2.84
N GLN A 512 -9.76 -15.24 -3.73
CA GLN A 512 -9.30 -14.58 -4.96
C GLN A 512 -8.45 -13.34 -4.67
N GLU A 513 -8.82 -12.56 -3.65
CA GLU A 513 -8.04 -11.39 -3.25
C GLU A 513 -6.68 -11.80 -2.65
N ARG A 514 -6.63 -12.83 -1.81
CA ARG A 514 -5.36 -13.38 -1.29
C ARG A 514 -4.45 -13.88 -2.40
N LEU A 515 -5.00 -14.63 -3.37
CA LEU A 515 -4.25 -15.07 -4.55
C LEU A 515 -3.73 -13.87 -5.34
N ARG A 516 -4.58 -12.88 -5.62
CA ARG A 516 -4.19 -11.67 -6.35
C ARG A 516 -3.05 -10.93 -5.64
N GLN A 517 -3.14 -10.75 -4.33
CA GLN A 517 -2.10 -10.10 -3.54
C GLN A 517 -0.79 -10.91 -3.52
N ALA A 518 -0.87 -12.22 -3.30
CA ALA A 518 0.29 -13.11 -3.30
C ALA A 518 0.99 -13.13 -4.67
N ARG A 519 0.19 -13.23 -5.74
CA ARG A 519 0.66 -13.19 -7.13
C ARG A 519 1.31 -11.85 -7.48
N TYR A 520 0.70 -10.75 -7.05
CA TYR A 520 1.25 -9.42 -7.24
C TYR A 520 2.61 -9.24 -6.54
N VAL A 521 2.74 -9.70 -5.29
CA VAL A 521 4.02 -9.65 -4.57
C VAL A 521 5.07 -10.55 -5.25
N PHE A 522 4.66 -11.71 -5.75
CA PHE A 522 5.53 -12.62 -6.50
C PHE A 522 6.05 -11.97 -7.79
N GLU A 523 5.16 -11.41 -8.61
CA GLU A 523 5.54 -10.76 -9.88
C GLU A 523 6.43 -9.53 -9.64
N GLY A 524 6.08 -8.72 -8.62
CA GLY A 524 6.92 -7.60 -8.20
C GLY A 524 8.31 -8.06 -7.75
N TRP A 525 8.39 -9.10 -6.91
CA TRP A 525 9.68 -9.67 -6.50
C TRP A 525 10.48 -10.23 -7.68
N LEU A 526 9.83 -10.91 -8.62
CA LEU A 526 10.45 -11.52 -9.80
C LEU A 526 11.14 -10.48 -10.69
N ALA A 527 10.52 -9.31 -10.86
CA ALA A 527 11.06 -8.20 -11.65
C ALA A 527 12.40 -7.67 -11.09
N PHE A 528 12.62 -7.74 -9.78
CA PHE A 528 13.85 -7.25 -9.14
C PHE A 528 14.89 -8.34 -8.88
N SER A 529 14.47 -9.59 -8.67
CA SER A 529 15.38 -10.67 -8.26
C SER A 529 16.21 -11.23 -9.41
N GLY A 530 15.74 -11.06 -10.66
CA GLY A 530 16.33 -11.71 -11.84
C GLY A 530 16.25 -13.24 -11.81
N ALA A 531 15.53 -13.80 -10.82
CA ALA A 531 15.39 -15.24 -10.65
C ALA A 531 14.42 -15.81 -11.70
N ARG A 532 14.67 -17.05 -12.13
CA ARG A 532 13.68 -17.82 -12.90
C ARG A 532 12.90 -18.70 -11.93
N VAL A 533 11.67 -18.28 -11.62
CA VAL A 533 10.83 -18.98 -10.64
C VAL A 533 9.54 -19.46 -11.29
N LYS A 534 9.21 -20.73 -11.04
CA LYS A 534 7.94 -21.33 -11.48
C LYS A 534 6.85 -21.02 -10.46
N TRP A 535 5.76 -20.38 -10.87
CA TRP A 535 4.58 -20.27 -10.02
C TRP A 535 3.72 -21.52 -10.11
N LEU A 536 3.37 -22.07 -8.96
CA LEU A 536 2.49 -23.21 -8.77
C LEU A 536 1.27 -22.73 -7.98
N GLU A 537 0.09 -23.04 -8.49
CA GLU A 537 -1.18 -22.68 -7.85
C GLU A 537 -2.04 -23.91 -7.71
N HIS A 538 -2.53 -24.15 -6.51
CA HIS A 538 -3.41 -25.27 -6.21
C HIS A 538 -4.63 -24.82 -5.42
N VAL A 539 -5.79 -25.36 -5.77
CA VAL A 539 -7.03 -25.18 -5.00
C VAL A 539 -7.33 -26.49 -4.28
N GLY A 540 -7.37 -26.48 -2.95
CA GLY A 540 -7.57 -27.72 -2.19
C GLY A 540 -7.26 -27.63 -0.71
N ASN A 541 -7.06 -28.79 -0.09
CA ASN A 541 -6.61 -28.86 1.31
C ASN A 541 -5.09 -28.66 1.37
N VAL A 542 -4.65 -27.72 2.21
CA VAL A 542 -3.25 -27.30 2.35
C VAL A 542 -2.30 -28.49 2.50
N THR A 543 -2.60 -29.42 3.40
CA THR A 543 -1.74 -30.59 3.67
C THR A 543 -1.61 -31.49 2.45
N SER A 544 -2.73 -31.89 1.84
CA SER A 544 -2.69 -32.79 0.67
C SER A 544 -2.04 -32.17 -0.55
N SER A 545 -2.31 -30.88 -0.80
CA SER A 545 -1.73 -30.14 -1.93
C SER A 545 -0.23 -29.91 -1.74
N LEU A 546 0.20 -29.60 -0.51
CA LEU A 546 1.62 -29.45 -0.22
C LEU A 546 2.38 -30.76 -0.44
N ILE A 547 1.88 -31.88 0.10
CA ILE A 547 2.52 -33.20 -0.06
C ILE A 547 2.70 -33.56 -1.54
N ALA A 548 1.69 -33.32 -2.37
CA ALA A 548 1.72 -33.63 -3.79
C ALA A 548 2.77 -32.82 -4.55
N GLU A 549 2.87 -31.52 -4.28
CA GLU A 549 3.76 -30.61 -5.02
C GLU A 549 5.23 -30.68 -4.55
N VAL A 550 5.46 -31.05 -3.29
CA VAL A 550 6.82 -31.10 -2.71
C VAL A 550 7.38 -32.51 -2.63
N GLU A 551 6.73 -33.50 -3.24
CA GLU A 551 7.14 -34.90 -3.20
C GLU A 551 8.61 -35.05 -3.60
N ASP A 552 9.09 -34.28 -4.59
CA ASP A 552 10.46 -34.28 -5.09
C ASP A 552 11.32 -33.07 -4.66
N ALA A 553 10.81 -32.21 -3.78
CA ALA A 553 11.52 -31.00 -3.36
C ALA A 553 12.82 -31.31 -2.59
N ALA A 554 13.88 -30.57 -2.85
CA ALA A 554 15.10 -30.59 -2.07
C ALA A 554 14.92 -29.90 -0.71
N LEU A 555 14.12 -28.83 -0.70
CA LEU A 555 13.87 -27.97 0.45
C LEU A 555 12.49 -27.30 0.31
N ILE A 556 11.79 -27.14 1.42
CA ILE A 556 10.54 -26.37 1.49
C ILE A 556 10.81 -25.11 2.31
N ALA A 557 10.65 -23.92 1.73
CA ALA A 557 10.75 -22.66 2.46
C ALA A 557 9.35 -22.18 2.86
N VAL A 558 9.17 -21.89 4.16
CA VAL A 558 7.90 -21.42 4.71
C VAL A 558 8.16 -20.23 5.63
N ALA A 559 7.42 -19.13 5.43
CA ALA A 559 7.53 -17.97 6.31
C ALA A 559 6.84 -18.20 7.65
N GLN A 560 7.30 -17.46 8.67
CA GLN A 560 6.66 -17.42 9.96
C GLN A 560 5.22 -16.92 9.83
N PRO A 561 4.22 -17.73 10.21
CA PRO A 561 2.81 -17.34 10.17
C PRO A 561 2.51 -16.34 11.29
N HIS A 562 1.48 -15.51 11.10
CA HIS A 562 1.01 -14.58 12.14
C HIS A 562 0.56 -15.30 13.42
N ASN A 563 -0.04 -16.48 13.27
CA ASN A 563 -0.35 -17.37 14.38
C ASN A 563 0.30 -18.74 14.13
N LEU A 564 1.30 -19.06 14.94
CA LEU A 564 1.96 -20.37 14.90
C LEU A 564 0.98 -21.50 15.19
N ASP A 565 -0.04 -21.26 16.03
CA ASP A 565 -1.01 -22.27 16.49
C ASP A 565 -2.09 -22.65 15.45
N SER A 566 -2.07 -22.02 14.27
CA SER A 566 -3.04 -22.30 13.19
C SER A 566 -2.35 -22.42 11.81
N ALA A 567 -1.08 -22.82 11.81
CA ALA A 567 -0.21 -22.79 10.63
C ALA A 567 -0.23 -24.11 9.84
N ASP A 568 -1.27 -24.33 9.05
CA ASP A 568 -1.49 -25.59 8.33
C ASP A 568 -0.34 -25.94 7.37
N ALA A 569 0.24 -24.98 6.63
CA ALA A 569 1.33 -25.30 5.71
C ALA A 569 2.66 -25.56 6.41
N LEU A 570 3.01 -24.78 7.45
CA LEU A 570 4.22 -25.02 8.24
C LEU A 570 4.15 -26.39 8.94
N HIS A 571 3.00 -26.71 9.51
CA HIS A 571 2.77 -27.99 10.16
C HIS A 571 2.87 -29.15 9.14
N ALA A 572 2.20 -29.03 7.99
CA ALA A 572 2.30 -30.02 6.92
C ALA A 572 3.74 -30.19 6.42
N ALA A 573 4.47 -29.09 6.22
CA ALA A 573 5.85 -29.10 5.77
C ALA A 573 6.75 -29.90 6.73
N ILE A 574 6.63 -29.66 8.04
CA ILE A 574 7.46 -30.30 9.06
C ILE A 574 7.12 -31.78 9.24
N PHE A 575 5.83 -32.12 9.32
CA PHE A 575 5.39 -33.45 9.79
C PHE A 575 4.97 -34.41 8.68
N ASN A 576 4.60 -33.92 7.50
CA ASN A 576 3.94 -34.75 6.48
C ASN A 576 4.75 -34.95 5.19
N THR A 577 5.78 -34.14 4.94
CA THR A 577 6.51 -34.18 3.65
C THR A 577 7.80 -35.01 3.70
N GLY A 578 8.41 -35.16 4.87
CA GLY A 578 9.74 -35.79 5.02
C GLY A 578 10.88 -35.02 4.34
N ARG A 579 10.65 -33.76 3.95
CA ARG A 579 11.64 -32.85 3.36
C ARG A 579 12.18 -31.88 4.41
N PRO A 580 13.43 -31.40 4.29
CA PRO A 580 13.92 -30.34 5.17
C PRO A 580 13.11 -29.06 4.94
N VAL A 581 12.84 -28.33 6.02
CA VAL A 581 12.07 -27.09 6.01
C VAL A 581 12.99 -25.92 6.34
N LEU A 582 13.00 -24.89 5.52
CA LEU A 582 13.61 -23.60 5.81
C LEU A 582 12.55 -22.65 6.32
N PHE A 583 12.53 -22.46 7.64
CA PHE A 583 11.67 -21.49 8.29
C PHE A 583 12.23 -20.07 8.13
N VAL A 584 11.39 -19.15 7.65
CA VAL A 584 11.78 -17.77 7.34
C VAL A 584 11.15 -16.81 8.36
N PRO A 585 11.93 -16.17 9.25
CA PRO A 585 11.38 -15.31 10.31
C PRO A 585 10.81 -14.02 9.75
N THR A 586 9.71 -13.53 10.32
CA THR A 586 9.08 -12.26 9.92
C THR A 586 9.64 -11.05 10.66
N GLU A 587 10.28 -11.24 11.81
CA GLU A 587 10.87 -10.17 12.61
C GLU A 587 12.36 -9.92 12.27
N GLY A 588 12.80 -8.66 12.46
CA GLY A 588 14.19 -8.25 12.26
C GLY A 588 14.61 -8.12 10.79
N SER A 589 15.80 -7.57 10.53
CA SER A 589 16.36 -7.50 9.19
C SER A 589 16.79 -8.88 8.71
N LEU A 590 16.47 -9.23 7.45
CA LEU A 590 17.06 -10.44 6.85
C LEU A 590 18.58 -10.29 6.79
N PRO A 591 19.36 -11.36 7.05
CA PRO A 591 20.78 -11.34 6.78
C PRO A 591 21.04 -11.03 5.30
N PRO A 592 22.13 -10.34 4.93
CA PRO A 592 22.39 -9.94 3.54
C PRO A 592 22.66 -11.13 2.62
N SER A 593 23.12 -12.24 3.19
CA SER A 593 23.49 -13.50 2.54
C SER A 593 22.92 -14.69 3.32
N LEU A 594 23.10 -15.89 2.78
CA LEU A 594 22.86 -17.16 3.48
C LEU A 594 24.08 -18.05 3.29
N GLY A 595 24.65 -18.58 4.37
CA GLY A 595 25.80 -19.50 4.32
C GLY A 595 27.17 -18.86 4.58
N GLU A 596 27.25 -17.59 4.99
CA GLU A 596 28.51 -17.02 5.50
C GLU A 596 28.89 -17.71 6.82
N HIS A 597 27.93 -17.87 7.72
CA HIS A 597 28.15 -18.55 9.00
C HIS A 597 26.89 -19.27 9.45
N ILE A 598 26.92 -20.61 9.37
CA ILE A 598 25.81 -21.45 9.79
C ILE A 598 26.07 -22.00 11.20
N VAL A 599 25.09 -21.84 12.09
CA VAL A 599 25.11 -22.48 13.40
C VAL A 599 24.34 -23.79 13.35
N ILE A 600 24.95 -24.87 13.84
CA ILE A 600 24.29 -26.16 14.05
C ILE A 600 23.94 -26.27 15.53
N ALA A 601 22.65 -26.25 15.85
CA ALA A 601 22.16 -26.52 17.19
C ALA A 601 22.18 -28.04 17.41
N TRP A 602 23.19 -28.51 18.14
CA TRP A 602 23.46 -29.93 18.26
C TRP A 602 22.99 -30.52 19.59
N LYS A 603 22.25 -31.63 19.45
CA LYS A 603 21.90 -32.55 20.53
C LYS A 603 21.90 -33.95 19.91
N PRO A 604 22.68 -34.92 20.41
CA PRO A 604 22.91 -36.21 19.74
C PRO A 604 21.65 -37.08 19.72
N ARG A 605 20.76 -36.80 18.77
CA ARG A 605 19.44 -37.41 18.60
C ARG A 605 19.08 -37.55 17.12
N THR A 606 18.13 -38.42 16.84
CA THR A 606 17.68 -38.75 15.48
C THR A 606 17.27 -37.52 14.67
N GLN A 607 16.54 -36.58 15.27
CA GLN A 607 16.09 -35.35 14.59
C GLN A 607 17.26 -34.45 14.20
N ALA A 608 18.22 -34.24 15.09
CA ALA A 608 19.41 -33.45 14.81
C ALA A 608 20.30 -34.12 13.74
N ARG A 609 20.48 -35.44 13.81
CA ARG A 609 21.18 -36.23 12.77
C ARG A 609 20.51 -36.08 11.41
N LYS A 610 19.19 -36.24 11.35
CA LYS A 610 18.41 -36.06 10.13
C LYS A 610 18.54 -34.64 9.57
N ALA A 611 18.43 -33.62 10.41
CA ALA A 611 18.57 -32.23 10.02
C ALA A 611 19.91 -32.01 9.30
N ILE A 612 21.02 -32.41 9.93
CA ILE A 612 22.36 -32.27 9.36
C ILE A 612 22.47 -33.04 8.04
N MET A 613 22.10 -34.32 8.02
CA MET A 613 22.22 -35.16 6.82
C MET A 613 21.40 -34.63 5.65
N ARG A 614 20.22 -34.06 5.91
CA ARG A 614 19.36 -33.47 4.87
C ARG A 614 19.81 -32.09 4.44
N THR A 615 20.57 -31.36 5.27
CA THR A 615 21.08 -30.04 4.94
C THR A 615 22.53 -30.03 4.45
N ILE A 616 23.16 -31.19 4.23
CA ILE A 616 24.52 -31.31 3.70
C ILE A 616 24.79 -30.43 2.46
N PRO A 617 23.89 -30.33 1.46
CA PRO A 617 24.13 -29.47 0.30
C PRO A 617 24.46 -28.02 0.67
N TRP A 618 23.70 -27.44 1.61
CA TRP A 618 23.91 -26.07 2.11
C TRP A 618 25.12 -25.97 3.05
N LEU A 619 25.31 -26.97 3.93
CA LEU A 619 26.46 -27.00 4.83
C LEU A 619 27.79 -27.10 4.08
N ARG A 620 27.83 -27.80 2.92
CA ARG A 620 29.02 -27.88 2.06
C ARG A 620 29.37 -26.55 1.38
N ALA A 621 28.38 -25.68 1.19
CA ALA A 621 28.61 -24.34 0.63
C ALA A 621 28.91 -23.29 1.71
N ALA A 622 28.60 -23.57 2.99
CA ALA A 622 28.83 -22.64 4.09
C ALA A 622 30.32 -22.29 4.28
N LYS A 623 30.65 -21.01 4.49
CA LYS A 623 32.05 -20.59 4.73
C LYS A 623 32.52 -20.96 6.14
N HIS A 624 31.69 -20.69 7.14
CA HIS A 624 31.97 -21.02 8.53
C HIS A 624 30.81 -21.81 9.14
N ILE A 625 31.16 -22.78 10.00
CA ILE A 625 30.19 -23.60 10.73
C ILE A 625 30.56 -23.57 12.21
N THR A 626 29.59 -23.31 13.08
CA THR A 626 29.74 -23.47 14.53
C THR A 626 28.71 -24.44 15.05
N VAL A 627 29.17 -25.49 15.72
CA VAL A 627 28.33 -26.43 16.45
C VAL A 627 28.12 -25.87 17.86
N VAL A 628 26.86 -25.57 18.19
CA VAL A 628 26.46 -25.08 19.52
C VAL A 628 25.72 -26.19 20.26
N THR A 629 26.18 -26.50 21.46
CA THR A 629 25.47 -27.36 22.41
C THR A 629 25.07 -26.53 23.62
N VAL A 630 23.85 -26.71 24.10
CA VAL A 630 23.29 -25.95 25.24
C VAL A 630 22.96 -26.92 26.36
N ASP A 631 23.50 -26.68 27.55
CA ASP A 631 23.32 -27.49 28.76
C ASP A 631 23.70 -28.98 28.59
N GLU A 632 24.66 -29.26 27.71
CA GLU A 632 25.24 -30.60 27.53
C GLU A 632 26.59 -30.70 28.28
N PRO A 633 26.97 -31.89 28.82
CA PRO A 633 28.24 -32.06 29.51
C PRO A 633 29.45 -31.88 28.58
N GLU A 634 30.44 -31.06 28.99
CA GLU A 634 31.69 -30.81 28.23
C GLU A 634 32.52 -32.07 27.96
N ALA A 635 32.41 -33.10 28.82
CA ALA A 635 33.13 -34.36 28.71
C ALA A 635 32.47 -35.39 27.76
N SER A 636 31.36 -35.03 27.12
CA SER A 636 30.64 -35.93 26.24
C SER A 636 31.33 -36.03 24.88
N GLN A 637 31.45 -37.25 24.34
CA GLN A 637 31.81 -37.50 22.93
C GLN A 637 30.73 -36.97 21.96
N ASP A 638 29.81 -36.12 22.40
CA ASP A 638 28.56 -35.81 21.71
C ASP A 638 28.81 -35.02 20.44
N CYS A 639 29.80 -34.14 20.39
CA CYS A 639 30.14 -33.41 19.16
C CYS A 639 30.97 -34.24 18.17
N ALA A 640 31.59 -35.35 18.59
CA ALA A 640 32.46 -36.14 17.71
C ALA A 640 31.69 -36.70 16.50
N GLU A 641 30.41 -37.04 16.70
CA GLU A 641 29.53 -37.50 15.65
C GLU A 641 29.27 -36.43 14.59
N VAL A 642 28.78 -35.24 14.98
CA VAL A 642 28.52 -34.15 14.03
C VAL A 642 29.80 -33.69 13.35
N LEU A 643 30.92 -33.61 14.08
CA LEU A 643 32.22 -33.28 13.49
C LEU A 643 32.69 -34.34 12.49
N GLY A 644 32.44 -35.63 12.77
CA GLY A 644 32.70 -36.72 11.83
C GLY A 644 31.89 -36.58 10.55
N ILE A 645 30.57 -36.36 10.69
CA ILE A 645 29.67 -36.14 9.54
C ILE A 645 30.13 -34.95 8.69
N LEU A 646 30.47 -33.82 9.31
CA LEU A 646 30.95 -32.64 8.59
C LEU A 646 32.29 -32.91 7.89
N LYS A 647 33.21 -33.60 8.57
CA LYS A 647 34.52 -33.95 8.03
C LYS A 647 34.40 -34.86 6.81
N ASP A 648 33.53 -35.87 6.86
CA ASP A 648 33.26 -36.77 5.73
C ASP A 648 32.71 -36.02 4.51
N HIS A 649 32.14 -34.83 4.71
CA HIS A 649 31.64 -33.94 3.66
C HIS A 649 32.56 -32.73 3.39
N GLY A 650 33.80 -32.76 3.88
CA GLY A 650 34.82 -31.76 3.60
C GLY A 650 34.67 -30.44 4.37
N LYS A 651 33.99 -30.47 5.53
CA LYS A 651 33.82 -29.30 6.41
C LYS A 651 34.40 -29.52 7.79
N SER A 652 34.90 -28.45 8.37
CA SER A 652 35.25 -28.34 9.79
C SER A 652 34.29 -27.37 10.47
N ALA A 653 34.12 -27.52 11.79
CA ALA A 653 33.31 -26.60 12.58
C ALA A 653 33.97 -26.28 13.91
N ASP A 654 33.76 -25.06 14.38
CA ASP A 654 34.08 -24.67 15.75
C ASP A 654 33.02 -25.25 16.69
N VAL A 655 33.42 -25.64 17.89
CA VAL A 655 32.48 -26.15 18.90
C VAL A 655 32.34 -25.13 20.03
N ARG A 656 31.10 -24.79 20.37
CA ARG A 656 30.77 -23.96 21.53
C ARG A 656 29.83 -24.71 22.46
N HIS A 657 30.27 -24.88 23.70
CA HIS A 657 29.45 -25.39 24.79
C HIS A 657 28.96 -24.18 25.60
N VAL A 658 27.64 -23.99 25.64
CA VAL A 658 27.03 -22.89 26.39
C VAL A 658 26.08 -23.43 27.45
N ARG A 659 25.96 -22.70 28.54
CA ARG A 659 25.02 -23.02 29.62
C ARG A 659 23.93 -21.95 29.68
N THR A 660 22.72 -22.34 30.03
CA THR A 660 21.62 -21.41 30.32
C THR A 660 21.82 -20.77 31.69
N ASP A 661 21.46 -19.49 31.79
CA ASP A 661 21.31 -18.85 33.10
C ASP A 661 20.07 -19.40 33.83
N PRO A 662 20.02 -19.39 35.17
CA PRO A 662 18.85 -19.85 35.91
C PRO A 662 17.55 -19.18 35.44
N GLY A 663 16.60 -19.98 34.93
CA GLY A 663 15.32 -19.50 34.41
C GLY A 663 15.32 -19.07 32.94
N GLN A 664 16.46 -19.10 32.25
CA GLN A 664 16.56 -18.82 30.82
C GLN A 664 16.16 -20.06 30.00
N HIS A 665 15.35 -19.86 28.96
CA HIS A 665 14.96 -20.96 28.07
C HIS A 665 16.11 -21.33 27.11
N ILE A 666 16.35 -22.63 26.90
CA ILE A 666 17.41 -23.17 26.03
C ILE A 666 17.38 -22.54 24.62
N GLY A 667 16.17 -22.40 24.04
CA GLY A 667 15.99 -21.79 22.72
C GLY A 667 16.46 -20.34 22.65
N VAL A 668 16.23 -19.55 23.72
CA VAL A 668 16.72 -18.16 23.80
C VAL A 668 18.24 -18.13 23.86
N ARG A 669 18.85 -18.98 24.68
CA ARG A 669 20.31 -19.07 24.78
C ARG A 669 20.96 -19.45 23.46
N LEU A 670 20.36 -20.39 22.71
CA LEU A 670 20.82 -20.77 21.38
C LEU A 670 20.77 -19.59 20.40
N LEU A 671 19.67 -18.84 20.37
CA LEU A 671 19.53 -17.67 19.50
C LEU A 671 20.54 -16.57 19.85
N THR A 672 20.74 -16.29 21.14
CA THR A 672 21.77 -15.34 21.60
C THR A 672 23.17 -15.76 21.15
N GLU A 673 23.49 -17.05 21.23
CA GLU A 673 24.80 -17.53 20.77
C GLU A 673 24.94 -17.44 19.25
N ALA A 674 23.87 -17.75 18.49
CA ALA A 674 23.87 -17.61 17.04
C ALA A 674 24.10 -16.15 16.59
N GLU A 675 23.45 -15.20 17.26
CA GLU A 675 23.70 -13.77 17.03
C GLU A 675 25.13 -13.37 17.43
N ALA A 676 25.65 -13.86 18.56
CA ALA A 676 26.99 -13.53 19.05
C ALA A 676 28.12 -13.99 18.12
N VAL A 677 27.92 -15.09 17.39
CA VAL A 677 28.88 -15.55 16.38
C VAL A 677 28.66 -14.92 15.00
N GLY A 678 27.61 -14.12 14.83
CA GLY A 678 27.29 -13.50 13.54
C GLY A 678 26.69 -14.48 12.53
N ALA A 679 25.94 -15.47 13.00
CA ALA A 679 25.32 -16.47 12.13
C ALA A 679 24.27 -15.84 11.19
N ASP A 680 24.18 -16.37 9.98
CA ASP A 680 23.14 -16.01 9.00
C ASP A 680 22.10 -17.13 8.78
N ALA A 681 22.31 -18.31 9.37
CA ALA A 681 21.32 -19.39 9.44
C ALA A 681 21.56 -20.32 10.64
N ILE A 682 20.50 -21.00 11.05
CA ILE A 682 20.55 -22.07 12.07
C ILE A 682 20.11 -23.39 11.45
N VAL A 683 20.76 -24.50 11.80
CA VAL A 683 20.31 -25.86 11.50
C VAL A 683 19.96 -26.55 12.82
N MET A 684 18.73 -27.07 12.95
CA MET A 684 18.31 -27.78 14.15
C MET A 684 17.31 -28.90 13.86
N GLY A 685 17.24 -29.88 14.76
CA GLY A 685 16.15 -30.87 14.76
C GLY A 685 14.84 -30.24 15.26
N ALA A 686 13.72 -30.65 14.69
CA ALA A 686 12.38 -30.18 15.05
C ALA A 686 11.60 -31.26 15.82
N PHE A 687 10.92 -30.84 16.91
CA PHE A 687 9.93 -31.58 17.72
C PHE A 687 10.27 -33.03 18.15
N ARG A 688 10.19 -33.34 19.45
CA ARG A 688 10.62 -34.60 20.06
C ARG A 688 9.47 -35.61 20.34
N PHE A 689 8.21 -35.18 20.48
CA PHE A 689 7.05 -36.06 20.74
C PHE A 689 5.90 -35.85 19.73
N GLY A 690 4.91 -36.76 19.73
CA GLY A 690 3.75 -36.71 18.83
C GLY A 690 2.92 -35.42 18.95
N GLN A 691 2.32 -35.02 17.82
CA GLN A 691 1.68 -33.73 17.48
C GLN A 691 1.04 -32.92 18.62
N ILE A 692 0.35 -33.55 19.57
CA ILE A 692 -0.48 -32.84 20.56
C ILE A 692 0.32 -32.38 21.80
N PHE A 693 1.47 -33.00 22.11
CA PHE A 693 2.15 -32.74 23.38
C PHE A 693 3.18 -31.59 23.36
N GLU A 694 3.77 -31.23 22.22
CA GLU A 694 4.82 -30.18 22.20
C GLU A 694 4.33 -28.81 21.75
N TRP A 695 3.27 -28.76 20.96
CA TRP A 695 2.58 -27.51 20.67
C TRP A 695 1.86 -26.94 21.89
N VAL A 696 1.34 -27.80 22.78
CA VAL A 696 0.60 -27.38 23.98
C VAL A 696 1.51 -27.06 25.18
N PHE A 697 2.70 -27.67 25.30
CA PHE A 697 3.51 -27.58 26.52
C PHE A 697 4.85 -26.82 26.40
N GLY A 698 5.21 -26.31 25.21
CA GLY A 698 6.42 -25.52 25.01
C GLY A 698 7.72 -26.34 24.97
N GLY A 699 8.54 -26.08 23.96
CA GLY A 699 9.82 -26.77 23.74
C GLY A 699 10.82 -25.90 23.00
N VAL A 700 12.08 -26.33 22.93
CA VAL A 700 13.19 -25.58 22.30
C VAL A 700 12.84 -25.13 20.88
N THR A 701 12.27 -26.02 20.06
CA THR A 701 11.84 -25.70 18.69
C THR A 701 10.78 -24.59 18.67
N HIS A 702 9.74 -24.69 19.50
CA HIS A 702 8.67 -23.68 19.55
C HIS A 702 9.22 -22.30 19.95
N GLU A 703 10.10 -22.25 20.95
CA GLU A 703 10.72 -20.98 21.38
C GLU A 703 11.62 -20.37 20.30
N VAL A 704 12.38 -21.21 19.58
CA VAL A 704 13.20 -20.76 18.45
C VAL A 704 12.31 -20.21 17.34
N LEU A 705 11.28 -20.94 16.92
CA LEU A 705 10.36 -20.50 15.85
C LEU A 705 9.65 -19.18 16.18
N ARG A 706 9.31 -18.95 17.45
CA ARG A 706 8.63 -17.73 17.88
C ARG A 706 9.54 -16.50 17.90
N ARG A 707 10.83 -16.67 18.18
CA ARG A 707 11.75 -15.56 18.50
C ARG A 707 12.91 -15.38 17.54
N THR A 708 13.15 -16.35 16.65
CA THR A 708 14.29 -16.28 15.74
C THR A 708 14.18 -15.09 14.81
N ARG A 709 15.31 -14.42 14.59
CA ARG A 709 15.50 -13.41 13.53
C ARG A 709 16.34 -13.94 12.37
N LEU A 710 16.80 -15.19 12.49
CA LEU A 710 17.59 -15.89 11.49
C LEU A 710 16.77 -16.99 10.82
N PRO A 711 16.97 -17.24 9.51
CA PRO A 711 16.45 -18.43 8.85
C PRO A 711 16.86 -19.71 9.57
N VAL A 712 15.92 -20.66 9.72
CA VAL A 712 16.16 -21.91 10.45
C VAL A 712 15.85 -23.12 9.55
N PHE A 713 16.85 -23.93 9.27
CA PHE A 713 16.67 -25.26 8.68
C PHE A 713 16.22 -26.25 9.74
N LEU A 714 15.13 -26.96 9.46
CA LEU A 714 14.41 -27.83 10.37
C LEU A 714 14.18 -29.19 9.73
N MET A 715 14.22 -30.23 10.56
CA MET A 715 13.84 -31.59 10.15
C MET A 715 13.28 -32.37 11.34
N HIS A 716 12.17 -33.06 11.11
CA HIS A 716 11.53 -33.96 12.09
C HIS A 716 11.91 -35.44 11.88
#